data_AF-A0AAU9KI64-F1
#
_entry.id   AF-A0AAU9KI64-F1
#
_cell.length_a   1.000
_cell.length_b   1.000
_cell.length_c   1.000
_cell.angle_alpha   90.00
_cell.angle_beta   90.00
_cell.angle_gamma   90.00
#
_symmetry.space_group_name_H-M   'P 1'
#
loop_
_entity.id
_entity.type
_entity.pdbx_description
1 polymer ?
#
loop_
_entity_poly.entity_id
_entity_poly.type
_entity_poly.pdbx_seq_one_letter_code
_entity_poly.pdbx_strand_id
1 'polypeptide(L)'
;MSAYAKLQVLNGPDCYICTLPFNIGSHSSSHLSINCKNVQPLHCSIFYSNNHFQLKAKAPTLLVQSGTLTDEDPSVELKDLSCISIPCDIHSPHIFYFILPVFSSIVLEPPGLAPIPDNEELMPIDSFPSRQADSSLIKKWGINDRENLKKWLLTYGYGRWKKLQEAMSEGGAFTSKSIPEIRSFATSLVRTIVENLPMEKHELKKSLANMIEETEDDFYIPPRIKDWGMMVRQRAVPWGKRLYMLWRIKFLIKKFKENNKNETLKWGNLLNFMPSGAFYGQRPSAWWTRRHDIDLIRGTHKHGYANYNQMRNDKNLSFSNIDTDLSFKEFPSADTITRRLKKLMISIDKIEEFEFDKEQQLFEPTDWSAEEKRALLSLISDFGVPLNLEGKNDWSQFKEKLDSLLPGNDKATNSLERMVQHLRMLAQHVMHPEEGETEVKDADGYTMSIEDAEALQNSLNKLQFIRKHILKNGSEFFNTELPALEKATEKIVKEGSETWLTEDWKCDIHDRGLLNAVADNGLTFLHNLSENPDYGFAGININYEEAEGRLQYLCEFFRSISNLQKSKKKRAPEELTFDENGQIQAPTKKIKLSKFIIPKDEEGEVIYPIVINNSLTILNLGLIDADRPAYHSGRNIFPIGFKSIREHSSMFKAKERMQYLCEILDGGVKPLFKVTPMQDGEPLEDQAILRESCTGCWIVICNKVNELQQSRRSKVTVSGTDRFGLWDPNVVKLIHELPGAEAILMGK
;
A
#
# COMPACT_ATOMS: atom_id res chain seq x y z
N MET A 1 -3.00 30.77 -15.15
CA MET A 1 -2.62 30.10 -16.41
C MET A 1 -1.50 29.13 -16.08
N SER A 2 -1.65 27.86 -16.45
CA SER A 2 -0.61 26.84 -16.28
C SER A 2 0.51 27.08 -17.29
N ALA A 3 1.76 27.20 -16.84
CA ALA A 3 2.92 27.29 -17.73
C ALA A 3 3.37 25.89 -18.18
N TYR A 4 3.69 25.72 -19.46
CA TYR A 4 4.19 24.45 -20.01
C TYR A 4 5.65 24.19 -19.64
N ALA A 5 6.46 25.25 -19.57
CA ALA A 5 7.86 25.23 -19.21
C ALA A 5 8.29 26.59 -18.62
N LYS A 6 9.48 26.63 -18.03
CA LYS A 6 10.08 27.85 -17.47
C LYS A 6 11.41 28.12 -18.18
N LEU A 7 11.63 29.35 -18.61
CA LEU A 7 12.95 29.85 -19.01
C LEU A 7 13.54 30.59 -17.81
N GLN A 8 14.50 29.95 -17.14
CA GLN A 8 15.27 30.61 -16.09
C GLN A 8 16.31 31.52 -16.73
N VAL A 9 16.17 32.82 -16.52
CA VAL A 9 17.08 33.85 -17.06
C VAL A 9 18.22 34.01 -16.07
N LEU A 10 19.48 33.80 -16.49
CA LEU A 10 20.62 33.80 -15.56
C LEU A 10 20.79 35.15 -14.83
N ASN A 11 20.52 36.26 -15.53
CA ASN A 11 20.67 37.63 -15.02
C ASN A 11 19.35 38.42 -15.12
N GLY A 12 18.21 37.82 -14.77
CA GLY A 12 16.91 38.49 -14.87
C GLY A 12 15.76 37.71 -14.24
N PRO A 13 14.54 38.26 -14.27
CA PRO A 13 13.37 37.55 -13.79
C PRO A 13 13.06 36.34 -14.69
N ASP A 14 12.71 35.23 -14.06
CA ASP A 14 12.30 34.02 -14.76
C ASP A 14 11.09 34.29 -15.66
N CYS A 15 11.08 33.65 -16.82
CA CYS A 15 9.99 33.76 -17.77
C CYS A 15 9.24 32.42 -17.87
N TYR A 16 7.90 32.47 -17.88
CA TYR A 16 7.06 31.29 -17.94
C TYR A 16 6.43 31.15 -19.33
N ILE A 17 6.59 29.97 -19.92
CA ILE A 17 6.03 29.65 -21.24
C ILE A 17 4.57 29.23 -21.05
N CYS A 18 3.66 30.20 -21.18
CA CYS A 18 2.21 29.99 -21.00
C CYS A 18 1.46 29.81 -22.33
N THR A 19 2.11 30.07 -23.46
CA THR A 19 1.56 30.00 -24.83
C THR A 19 2.62 29.43 -25.76
N LEU A 20 2.20 28.72 -26.81
CA LEU A 20 3.07 28.20 -27.87
C LEU A 20 2.50 28.60 -29.24
N PRO A 21 3.33 29.00 -30.21
CA PRO A 21 4.78 29.18 -30.11
C PRO A 21 5.15 30.37 -29.19
N PHE A 22 6.20 30.18 -28.39
CA PHE A 22 6.75 31.20 -27.49
C PHE A 22 7.93 31.89 -28.17
N ASN A 23 7.80 33.20 -28.38
CA ASN A 23 8.73 33.98 -29.18
C ASN A 23 9.66 34.81 -28.30
N ILE A 24 10.96 34.76 -28.59
CA ILE A 24 12.02 35.53 -27.96
C ILE A 24 12.60 36.49 -29.01
N GLY A 25 12.68 37.78 -28.71
CA GLY A 25 13.16 38.80 -29.66
C GLY A 25 13.20 40.21 -29.07
N SER A 26 13.49 41.22 -29.87
CA SER A 26 13.54 42.63 -29.43
C SER A 26 12.23 43.40 -29.63
N HIS A 27 11.26 42.84 -30.35
CA HIS A 27 9.97 43.50 -30.57
C HIS A 27 9.06 43.42 -29.34
N SER A 28 8.17 44.41 -29.17
CA SER A 28 7.18 44.45 -28.08
C SER A 28 6.12 43.35 -28.14
N SER A 29 5.98 42.69 -29.29
CA SER A 29 5.09 41.53 -29.50
C SER A 29 5.76 40.19 -29.20
N SER A 30 7.05 40.17 -28.87
CA SER A 30 7.72 38.95 -28.37
C SER A 30 7.27 38.67 -26.94
N HIS A 31 7.08 37.39 -26.62
CA HIS A 31 6.66 36.98 -25.27
C HIS A 31 7.79 37.22 -24.26
N LEU A 32 9.04 37.06 -24.70
CA LEU A 32 10.22 37.52 -23.98
C LEU A 32 10.95 38.58 -24.83
N SER A 33 10.86 39.83 -24.38
CA SER A 33 11.49 40.95 -25.06
C SER A 33 12.89 41.23 -24.49
N ILE A 34 13.91 41.20 -25.34
CA ILE A 34 15.30 41.48 -24.98
C ILE A 34 15.75 42.76 -25.68
N ASN A 35 16.08 43.78 -24.89
CA ASN A 35 16.52 45.08 -25.40
C ASN A 35 18.05 45.09 -25.67
N CYS A 36 18.49 44.42 -26.74
CA CYS A 36 19.87 44.45 -27.22
C CYS A 36 19.89 44.59 -28.76
N LYS A 37 20.83 45.39 -29.29
CA LYS A 37 20.87 45.76 -30.73
C LYS A 37 21.03 44.57 -31.68
N ASN A 38 21.63 43.48 -31.23
CA ASN A 38 21.84 42.26 -32.03
C ASN A 38 20.72 41.24 -31.92
N VAL A 39 19.72 41.50 -31.07
CA VAL A 39 18.55 40.64 -30.98
C VAL A 39 17.55 41.09 -32.04
N GLN A 40 17.33 40.25 -33.04
CA GLN A 40 16.30 40.47 -34.05
C GLN A 40 14.90 40.63 -33.43
N PRO A 41 13.96 41.32 -34.11
CA PRO A 41 12.57 41.47 -33.66
C PRO A 41 11.91 40.15 -33.25
N LEU A 42 12.21 39.08 -34.00
CA LEU A 42 11.96 37.68 -33.66
C LEU A 42 13.29 36.92 -33.81
N HIS A 43 13.92 36.57 -32.69
CA HIS A 43 15.26 35.97 -32.66
C HIS A 43 15.22 34.44 -32.62
N CYS A 44 14.34 33.87 -31.80
CA CYS A 44 14.06 32.43 -31.80
C CYS A 44 12.65 32.14 -31.26
N SER A 45 12.13 30.96 -31.59
CA SER A 45 10.80 30.51 -31.21
C SER A 45 10.85 29.10 -30.62
N ILE A 46 10.16 28.91 -29.49
CA ILE A 46 9.96 27.61 -28.85
C ILE A 46 8.55 27.14 -29.17
N PHE A 47 8.41 25.93 -29.71
CA PHE A 47 7.12 25.31 -30.02
C PHE A 47 7.13 23.84 -29.61
N TYR A 48 5.98 23.19 -29.63
CA TYR A 48 5.85 21.77 -29.30
C TYR A 48 5.52 20.98 -30.56
N SER A 49 6.36 20.01 -30.90
CA SER A 49 6.19 19.14 -32.07
C SER A 49 6.82 17.77 -31.81
N ASN A 50 6.27 16.72 -32.39
CA ASN A 50 6.72 15.33 -32.20
C ASN A 50 6.86 14.94 -30.71
N ASN A 51 5.95 15.41 -29.86
CA ASN A 51 5.92 15.17 -28.41
C ASN A 51 7.15 15.69 -27.64
N HIS A 52 7.87 16.69 -28.19
CA HIS A 52 8.99 17.36 -27.53
C HIS A 52 8.91 18.87 -27.75
N PHE A 53 9.52 19.65 -26.86
CA PHE A 53 9.74 21.07 -27.12
C PHE A 53 10.86 21.23 -28.13
N GLN A 54 10.70 22.14 -29.08
CA GLN A 54 11.68 22.43 -30.10
C GLN A 54 11.98 23.93 -30.17
N LEU A 55 13.24 24.27 -30.39
CA LEU A 55 13.74 25.62 -30.63
C LEU A 55 14.05 25.79 -32.12
N LYS A 56 13.47 26.80 -32.76
CA LYS A 56 13.88 27.29 -34.08
C LYS A 56 14.54 28.66 -33.93
N ALA A 57 15.81 28.75 -34.30
CA ALA A 57 16.53 30.02 -34.37
C ALA A 57 16.17 30.76 -35.66
N LYS A 58 16.05 32.08 -35.58
CA LYS A 58 15.93 33.02 -36.72
C LYS A 58 17.17 33.90 -36.88
N ALA A 59 18.04 33.89 -35.88
CA ALA A 59 19.32 34.57 -35.84
C ALA A 59 20.29 33.75 -34.97
N PRO A 60 21.61 34.00 -35.03
CA PRO A 60 22.62 33.18 -34.35
C PRO A 60 22.33 32.97 -32.87
N THR A 61 21.89 31.76 -32.51
CA THR A 61 21.53 31.35 -31.15
C THR A 61 22.35 30.12 -30.76
N LEU A 62 23.15 30.22 -29.71
CA LEU A 62 23.96 29.10 -29.23
C LEU A 62 23.12 28.20 -28.30
N LEU A 63 22.93 26.94 -28.68
CA LEU A 63 22.38 25.92 -27.79
C LEU A 63 23.53 25.04 -27.29
N VAL A 64 23.81 25.06 -25.99
CA VAL A 64 24.91 24.30 -25.40
C VAL A 64 24.70 22.80 -25.69
N GLN A 65 25.73 22.13 -26.20
CA GLN A 65 25.74 20.75 -26.75
C GLN A 65 25.23 20.57 -28.19
N SER A 66 24.48 21.52 -28.76
CA SER A 66 23.98 21.44 -30.15
C SER A 66 24.62 22.46 -31.12
N GLY A 67 25.40 23.42 -30.61
CA GLY A 67 26.12 24.40 -31.42
C GLY A 67 25.31 25.67 -31.71
N THR A 68 25.83 26.52 -32.60
CA THR A 68 25.18 27.78 -33.01
C THR A 68 24.16 27.50 -34.10
N LEU A 69 22.89 27.83 -33.82
CA LEU A 69 21.76 27.67 -34.73
C LEU A 69 21.46 28.99 -35.45
N THR A 70 21.12 28.92 -36.73
CA THR A 70 20.74 30.02 -37.61
C THR A 70 19.36 29.76 -38.25
N ASP A 71 18.85 30.68 -39.07
CA ASP A 71 17.52 30.51 -39.71
C ASP A 71 17.47 29.32 -40.68
N GLU A 72 18.59 28.95 -41.28
CA GLU A 72 18.67 27.82 -42.22
C GLU A 72 18.66 26.45 -41.52
N ASP A 73 19.01 26.39 -40.23
CA ASP A 73 19.12 25.14 -39.47
C ASP A 73 17.76 24.60 -39.02
N PRO A 74 17.53 23.27 -39.03
CA PRO A 74 16.27 22.69 -38.54
C PRO A 74 16.04 23.00 -37.05
N SER A 75 14.79 22.87 -36.61
CA SER A 75 14.49 23.01 -35.19
C SER A 75 15.12 21.90 -34.36
N VAL A 76 15.61 22.26 -33.17
CA VAL A 76 16.33 21.35 -32.28
C VAL A 76 15.52 21.07 -31.03
N GLU A 77 15.53 19.83 -30.56
CA GLU A 77 14.86 19.41 -29.34
C GLU A 77 15.43 20.12 -28.09
N LEU A 78 14.54 20.69 -27.26
CA LEU A 78 14.86 21.23 -25.95
C LEU A 78 14.51 20.19 -24.88
N LYS A 79 15.55 19.68 -24.21
CA LYS A 79 15.44 18.82 -23.02
C LYS A 79 15.46 19.66 -21.75
N ASP A 80 15.07 19.06 -20.63
CA ASP A 80 15.20 19.73 -19.33
C ASP A 80 16.64 20.19 -19.10
N LEU A 81 16.78 21.41 -18.59
CA LEU A 81 18.04 22.15 -18.38
C LEU A 81 18.81 22.54 -19.67
N SER A 82 18.18 22.51 -20.84
CA SER A 82 18.83 22.99 -22.07
C SER A 82 19.22 24.47 -21.94
N CYS A 83 20.49 24.78 -22.23
CA CYS A 83 21.03 26.13 -22.08
C CYS A 83 21.09 26.86 -23.43
N ILE A 84 20.27 27.90 -23.56
CA ILE A 84 20.16 28.77 -24.73
C ILE A 84 20.93 30.06 -24.44
N SER A 85 21.86 30.42 -25.31
CA SER A 85 22.69 31.62 -25.20
C SER A 85 22.55 32.46 -26.45
N ILE A 86 22.03 33.68 -26.29
CA ILE A 86 21.96 34.68 -27.36
C ILE A 86 23.12 35.67 -27.20
N PRO A 87 24.02 35.79 -28.18
CA PRO A 87 25.13 36.73 -28.11
C PRO A 87 24.61 38.18 -28.05
N CYS A 88 25.22 39.01 -27.20
CA CYS A 88 24.94 40.43 -27.12
C CYS A 88 26.27 41.21 -27.10
N ASP A 89 26.29 42.34 -27.80
CA ASP A 89 27.51 43.15 -27.99
C ASP A 89 27.73 44.18 -26.89
N ILE A 90 26.76 44.35 -25.99
CA ILE A 90 26.73 45.42 -24.98
C ILE A 90 27.16 44.90 -23.59
N HIS A 91 26.93 43.62 -23.30
CA HIS A 91 27.25 42.96 -22.02
C HIS A 91 27.39 41.44 -22.22
N SER A 92 27.51 40.65 -21.14
CA SER A 92 27.56 39.18 -21.20
C SER A 92 26.37 38.59 -21.99
N PRO A 93 26.52 37.45 -22.69
CA PRO A 93 25.43 36.86 -23.49
C PRO A 93 24.17 36.61 -22.65
N HIS A 94 23.01 36.71 -23.29
CA HIS A 94 21.75 36.40 -22.63
C HIS A 94 21.59 34.88 -22.52
N ILE A 95 21.73 34.36 -21.31
CA ILE A 95 21.68 32.92 -21.03
C ILE A 95 20.34 32.54 -20.40
N PHE A 96 19.71 31.51 -20.95
CA PHE A 96 18.44 30.95 -20.52
C PHE A 96 18.57 29.45 -20.30
N TYR A 97 18.09 28.96 -19.16
CA TYR A 97 17.92 27.53 -18.92
C TYR A 97 16.45 27.16 -19.14
N PHE A 98 16.20 26.26 -20.09
CA PHE A 98 14.88 25.70 -20.33
C PHE A 98 14.60 24.61 -19.30
N ILE A 99 13.68 24.86 -18.38
CA ILE A 99 13.34 23.98 -17.28
C ILE A 99 11.94 23.42 -17.53
N LEU A 100 11.86 22.10 -17.62
CA LEU A 100 10.59 21.41 -17.59
C LEU A 100 10.12 21.34 -16.13
N PRO A 101 8.85 21.65 -15.84
CA PRO A 101 8.32 21.51 -14.49
C PRO A 101 8.51 20.07 -14.01
N VAL A 102 9.11 19.93 -12.83
CA VAL A 102 9.32 18.63 -12.16
C VAL A 102 7.96 18.06 -11.80
N PHE A 103 7.31 17.37 -12.73
CA PHE A 103 6.05 16.71 -12.47
C PHE A 103 6.29 15.28 -12.03
N SER A 104 6.25 15.08 -10.70
CA SER A 104 5.35 14.05 -10.20
C SER A 104 3.92 14.47 -10.61
N SER A 105 3.42 13.87 -11.69
CA SER A 105 2.08 14.01 -12.29
C SER A 105 1.71 15.35 -12.97
N ILE A 106 1.61 15.27 -14.31
CA ILE A 106 0.77 16.05 -15.24
C ILE A 106 1.23 17.49 -15.53
N VAL A 107 1.95 17.66 -16.65
CA VAL A 107 1.88 18.89 -17.45
C VAL A 107 0.48 18.95 -18.07
N LEU A 108 -0.25 20.03 -17.81
CA LEU A 108 -1.44 20.41 -18.57
C LEU A 108 -1.00 20.85 -19.97
N GLU A 109 -1.52 20.23 -21.03
CA GLU A 109 -1.42 20.75 -22.39
C GLU A 109 -2.08 22.15 -22.50
N PRO A 110 -1.62 23.00 -23.44
CA PRO A 110 -2.27 24.26 -23.74
C PRO A 110 -3.70 24.12 -24.26
N PRO A 111 -4.58 25.11 -24.02
CA PRO A 111 -5.84 25.19 -24.74
C PRO A 111 -5.55 25.58 -26.19
N GLY A 112 -5.48 24.59 -27.07
CA GLY A 112 -5.35 24.77 -28.50
C GLY A 112 -5.74 23.47 -29.18
N LEU A 113 -6.89 23.50 -29.85
CA LEU A 113 -7.44 22.48 -30.74
C LEU A 113 -6.39 21.48 -31.24
N ALA A 114 -6.57 20.19 -30.93
CA ALA A 114 -5.89 19.14 -31.66
C ALA A 114 -6.13 19.38 -33.16
N PRO A 115 -5.09 19.41 -34.02
CA PRO A 115 -5.30 19.26 -35.44
C PRO A 115 -6.01 17.92 -35.64
N ILE A 116 -7.15 17.98 -36.34
CA ILE A 116 -7.82 16.79 -36.85
C ILE A 116 -6.78 16.08 -37.73
N PRO A 117 -6.39 14.83 -37.44
CA PRO A 117 -5.68 14.03 -38.43
C PRO A 117 -6.67 13.84 -39.59
N ASP A 118 -6.36 14.40 -40.76
CA ASP A 118 -7.25 14.34 -41.92
C ASP A 118 -7.52 12.92 -42.44
N ASN A 119 -6.98 11.86 -41.83
CA ASN A 119 -7.29 10.46 -42.17
C ASN A 119 -6.95 9.48 -41.02
N GLU A 120 -7.57 9.62 -39.85
CA GLU A 120 -7.81 8.44 -39.02
C GLU A 120 -9.29 8.08 -39.14
N GLU A 121 -9.59 6.97 -39.80
CA GLU A 121 -10.87 6.29 -39.68
C GLU A 121 -11.14 6.05 -38.19
N LEU A 122 -11.90 6.96 -37.58
CA LEU A 122 -12.67 6.70 -36.39
C LEU A 122 -13.48 5.42 -36.69
N MET A 123 -13.04 4.27 -36.21
CA MET A 123 -13.97 3.15 -36.05
C MET A 123 -15.06 3.67 -35.10
N PRO A 124 -16.30 3.87 -35.57
CA PRO A 124 -17.37 4.32 -34.70
C PRO A 124 -17.58 3.22 -33.66
N ILE A 125 -17.47 3.54 -32.38
CA ILE A 125 -17.96 2.67 -31.29
C ILE A 125 -19.50 2.79 -31.17
N ASP A 126 -20.15 3.21 -32.25
CA ASP A 126 -21.59 3.14 -32.45
C ASP A 126 -21.86 2.00 -33.45
N SER A 127 -22.22 0.84 -32.91
CA SER A 127 -22.83 -0.24 -33.69
C SER A 127 -24.23 0.11 -34.21
N PHE A 128 -24.76 1.30 -33.90
CA PHE A 128 -26.04 1.80 -34.40
C PHE A 128 -25.96 3.30 -34.78
N PRO A 129 -25.69 3.63 -36.05
CA PRO A 129 -25.61 5.03 -36.53
C PRO A 129 -26.94 5.81 -36.56
N SER A 130 -28.02 5.39 -35.85
CA SER A 130 -29.37 5.92 -36.10
C SER A 130 -30.31 6.07 -34.90
N ARG A 131 -29.89 5.80 -33.65
CA ARG A 131 -30.78 6.00 -32.49
C ARG A 131 -30.68 7.43 -31.95
N GLN A 132 -31.78 8.18 -32.03
CA GLN A 132 -31.90 9.47 -31.35
C GLN A 132 -31.76 9.30 -29.83
N ALA A 133 -31.07 10.23 -29.17
CA ALA A 133 -30.90 10.20 -27.72
C ALA A 133 -32.25 10.35 -27.00
N ASP A 134 -32.54 9.44 -26.06
CA ASP A 134 -33.80 9.47 -25.31
C ASP A 134 -33.78 10.57 -24.24
N SER A 135 -34.18 11.77 -24.66
CA SER A 135 -34.22 12.96 -23.80
C SER A 135 -35.24 12.84 -22.67
N SER A 136 -36.25 11.98 -22.80
CA SER A 136 -37.26 11.76 -21.75
C SER A 136 -36.69 10.92 -20.61
N LEU A 137 -35.94 9.87 -20.95
CA LEU A 137 -35.33 8.97 -19.99
C LEU A 137 -34.15 9.62 -19.26
N ILE A 138 -33.36 10.46 -19.95
CA ILE A 138 -32.28 11.25 -19.33
C ILE A 138 -32.82 12.16 -18.22
N LYS A 139 -34.02 12.75 -18.41
CA LYS A 139 -34.68 13.59 -17.40
C LYS A 139 -35.23 12.76 -16.22
N LYS A 140 -35.66 11.52 -16.47
CA LYS A 140 -36.17 10.59 -15.44
C LYS A 140 -35.09 10.06 -14.50
N TRP A 141 -33.82 10.05 -14.93
CA TRP A 141 -32.69 9.61 -14.13
C TRP A 141 -31.96 10.80 -13.48
N GLY A 142 -32.14 10.95 -12.17
CA GLY A 142 -31.47 11.98 -11.38
C GLY A 142 -29.98 11.68 -11.15
N ILE A 143 -29.26 12.66 -10.59
CA ILE A 143 -27.84 12.51 -10.23
C ILE A 143 -27.66 11.35 -9.25
N ASN A 144 -28.53 11.23 -8.24
CA ASN A 144 -28.48 10.15 -7.25
C ASN A 144 -28.68 8.75 -7.89
N ASP A 145 -29.57 8.62 -8.88
CA ASP A 145 -29.77 7.35 -9.60
C ASP A 145 -28.50 6.92 -10.31
N ARG A 146 -27.82 7.87 -10.98
CA ARG A 146 -26.57 7.64 -11.72
C ARG A 146 -25.41 7.33 -10.78
N GLU A 147 -25.30 8.06 -9.67
CA GLU A 147 -24.29 7.79 -8.64
C GLU A 147 -24.48 6.41 -7.98
N ASN A 148 -25.72 6.03 -7.67
CA ASN A 148 -26.04 4.70 -7.17
C ASN A 148 -25.74 3.60 -8.19
N LEU A 149 -26.11 3.79 -9.45
CA LEU A 149 -25.76 2.86 -10.52
C LEU A 149 -24.24 2.72 -10.66
N LYS A 150 -23.50 3.83 -10.64
CA LYS A 150 -22.02 3.82 -10.68
C LYS A 150 -21.44 3.04 -9.50
N LYS A 151 -21.93 3.28 -8.27
CA LYS A 151 -21.53 2.55 -7.05
C LYS A 151 -21.73 1.03 -7.25
N TRP A 152 -22.92 0.62 -7.69
CA TRP A 152 -23.25 -0.79 -7.83
C TRP A 152 -22.57 -1.46 -9.03
N LEU A 153 -22.34 -0.75 -10.14
CA LEU A 153 -21.52 -1.23 -11.25
C LEU A 153 -20.07 -1.47 -10.82
N LEU A 154 -19.49 -0.57 -10.04
CA LEU A 154 -18.14 -0.73 -9.49
C LEU A 154 -18.06 -1.75 -8.35
N THR A 155 -19.20 -2.28 -7.88
CA THR A 155 -19.30 -3.31 -6.84
C THR A 155 -19.55 -4.69 -7.44
N TYR A 156 -20.57 -4.82 -8.30
CA TYR A 156 -21.01 -6.11 -8.83
C TYR A 156 -20.54 -6.38 -10.26
N GLY A 157 -20.18 -5.36 -11.03
CA GLY A 157 -19.73 -5.45 -12.42
C GLY A 157 -20.84 -5.21 -13.45
N TYR A 158 -20.41 -5.01 -14.69
CA TYR A 158 -21.30 -4.87 -15.86
C TYR A 158 -21.91 -6.22 -16.27
N GLY A 159 -23.17 -6.22 -16.74
CA GLY A 159 -23.81 -7.43 -17.25
C GLY A 159 -24.52 -8.30 -16.20
N ARG A 160 -24.71 -7.79 -14.97
CA ARG A 160 -25.41 -8.49 -13.87
C ARG A 160 -26.73 -7.78 -13.51
N TRP A 161 -27.57 -7.62 -14.51
CA TRP A 161 -28.71 -6.70 -14.48
C TRP A 161 -29.71 -6.95 -13.35
N LYS A 162 -30.11 -8.21 -13.11
CA LYS A 162 -30.99 -8.56 -11.98
C LYS A 162 -30.39 -8.15 -10.64
N LYS A 163 -29.10 -8.43 -10.44
CA LYS A 163 -28.40 -8.08 -9.19
C LYS A 163 -28.28 -6.57 -9.00
N LEU A 164 -28.03 -5.82 -10.08
CA LEU A 164 -28.00 -4.36 -10.05
C LEU A 164 -29.39 -3.77 -9.75
N GLN A 165 -30.45 -4.33 -10.35
CA GLN A 165 -31.83 -3.91 -10.10
C GLN A 165 -32.25 -4.16 -8.63
N GLU A 166 -31.94 -5.33 -8.09
CA GLU A 166 -32.16 -5.66 -6.67
C GLU A 166 -31.45 -4.65 -5.76
N ALA A 167 -30.14 -4.42 -5.98
CA ALA A 167 -29.34 -3.52 -5.16
C ALA A 167 -29.79 -2.04 -5.26
N MET A 168 -30.32 -1.62 -6.41
CA MET A 168 -30.89 -0.29 -6.58
C MET A 168 -32.25 -0.13 -5.87
N SER A 169 -32.98 -1.23 -5.67
CA SER A 169 -34.32 -1.23 -5.06
C SER A 169 -34.26 -1.29 -3.52
N GLU A 170 -33.21 -1.87 -2.94
CA GLU A 170 -33.02 -1.94 -1.47
C GLU A 170 -32.69 -0.58 -0.81
N GLY A 171 -32.33 0.45 -1.61
CA GLY A 171 -31.86 1.76 -1.13
C GLY A 171 -32.95 2.78 -0.75
N GLY A 172 -34.20 2.37 -0.57
CA GLY A 172 -35.28 3.24 -0.07
C GLY A 172 -35.94 4.18 -1.07
N ALA A 173 -35.60 4.12 -2.37
CA ALA A 173 -36.32 4.85 -3.42
C ALA A 173 -37.37 3.94 -4.08
N PHE A 174 -38.65 4.32 -3.99
CA PHE A 174 -39.83 3.64 -4.57
C PHE A 174 -39.88 3.62 -6.11
N THR A 175 -38.74 3.62 -6.81
CA THR A 175 -38.70 3.54 -8.28
C THR A 175 -37.88 2.33 -8.73
N SER A 176 -38.54 1.21 -9.03
CA SER A 176 -37.90 0.08 -9.69
C SER A 176 -37.56 0.48 -11.14
N LYS A 177 -36.30 0.84 -11.39
CA LYS A 177 -35.80 1.07 -12.75
C LYS A 177 -35.80 -0.27 -13.50
N SER A 178 -36.21 -0.27 -14.76
CA SER A 178 -36.24 -1.49 -15.57
C SER A 178 -34.82 -1.92 -15.95
N ILE A 179 -34.64 -3.21 -16.28
CA ILE A 179 -33.35 -3.73 -16.75
C ILE A 179 -32.83 -2.99 -18.00
N PRO A 180 -33.66 -2.72 -19.02
CA PRO A 180 -33.23 -1.92 -20.17
C PRO A 180 -32.73 -0.52 -19.78
N GLU A 181 -33.44 0.19 -18.88
CA GLU A 181 -32.98 1.49 -18.38
C GLU A 181 -31.60 1.39 -17.71
N ILE A 182 -31.44 0.42 -16.79
CA ILE A 182 -30.18 0.19 -16.07
C ILE A 182 -29.04 -0.13 -17.04
N ARG A 183 -29.28 -0.99 -18.03
CA ARG A 183 -28.29 -1.39 -19.03
C ARG A 183 -27.87 -0.22 -19.91
N SER A 184 -28.81 0.60 -20.39
CA SER A 184 -28.53 1.81 -21.17
C SER A 184 -27.64 2.80 -20.44
N PHE A 185 -27.93 3.11 -19.17
CA PHE A 185 -27.09 4.00 -18.38
C PHE A 185 -25.74 3.37 -18.03
N ALA A 186 -25.69 2.06 -17.76
CA ALA A 186 -24.43 1.35 -17.53
C ALA A 186 -23.52 1.41 -18.76
N THR A 187 -24.08 1.22 -19.96
CA THR A 187 -23.35 1.34 -21.22
C THR A 187 -22.85 2.77 -21.44
N SER A 188 -23.67 3.78 -21.14
CA SER A 188 -23.23 5.19 -21.18
C SER A 188 -22.03 5.47 -20.25
N LEU A 189 -22.02 4.92 -19.02
CA LEU A 189 -20.87 5.04 -18.12
C LEU A 189 -19.63 4.36 -18.71
N VAL A 190 -19.76 3.14 -19.25
CA VAL A 190 -18.63 2.41 -19.86
C VAL A 190 -18.07 3.19 -21.04
N ARG A 191 -18.92 3.68 -21.95
CA ARG A 191 -18.51 4.55 -23.07
C ARG A 191 -17.81 5.82 -22.57
N THR A 192 -18.36 6.47 -21.56
CA THR A 192 -17.73 7.67 -20.94
C THR A 192 -16.34 7.35 -20.39
N ILE A 193 -16.15 6.19 -19.74
CA ILE A 193 -14.84 5.76 -19.25
C ILE A 193 -13.89 5.52 -20.44
N VAL A 194 -14.33 4.78 -21.46
CA VAL A 194 -13.58 4.44 -22.68
C VAL A 194 -13.08 5.69 -23.41
N GLU A 195 -13.92 6.71 -23.53
CA GLU A 195 -13.58 8.01 -24.15
C GLU A 195 -12.57 8.83 -23.34
N ASN A 196 -12.51 8.61 -22.02
CA ASN A 196 -11.63 9.35 -21.11
C ASN A 196 -10.41 8.53 -20.65
N LEU A 197 -10.16 7.36 -21.25
CA LEU A 197 -8.94 6.61 -21.03
C LEU A 197 -7.77 7.26 -21.80
N PRO A 198 -6.57 7.36 -21.19
CA PRO A 198 -5.37 7.78 -21.89
C PRO A 198 -5.06 6.89 -23.10
N MET A 199 -4.49 7.46 -24.17
CA MET A 199 -4.16 6.74 -25.42
C MET A 199 -3.28 5.50 -25.18
N GLU A 200 -2.34 5.59 -24.24
CA GLU A 200 -1.50 4.48 -23.77
C GLU A 200 -2.26 3.27 -23.17
N LYS A 201 -3.57 3.37 -22.95
CA LYS A 201 -4.44 2.29 -22.46
C LYS A 201 -5.35 1.71 -23.55
N HIS A 202 -4.89 1.70 -24.81
CA HIS A 202 -5.64 1.17 -25.96
C HIS A 202 -6.18 -0.27 -25.73
N GLU A 203 -5.40 -1.17 -25.14
CA GLU A 203 -5.87 -2.53 -24.82
C GLU A 203 -7.07 -2.51 -23.87
N LEU A 204 -7.00 -1.73 -22.79
CA LEU A 204 -8.12 -1.60 -21.85
C LEU A 204 -9.35 -0.94 -22.53
N LYS A 205 -9.12 0.02 -23.43
CA LYS A 205 -10.17 0.65 -24.24
C LYS A 205 -10.91 -0.39 -25.07
N LYS A 206 -10.16 -1.24 -25.79
CA LYS A 206 -10.69 -2.35 -26.60
C LYS A 206 -11.44 -3.37 -25.74
N SER A 207 -10.86 -3.81 -24.63
CA SER A 207 -11.49 -4.76 -23.72
C SER A 207 -12.82 -4.26 -23.14
N LEU A 208 -12.89 -2.97 -22.77
CA LEU A 208 -14.12 -2.37 -22.24
C LEU A 208 -15.19 -2.18 -23.32
N ALA A 209 -14.80 -1.83 -24.55
CA ALA A 209 -15.72 -1.73 -25.68
C ALA A 209 -16.33 -3.11 -26.01
N ASN A 210 -15.51 -4.17 -26.03
CA ASN A 210 -15.95 -5.54 -26.31
C ASN A 210 -16.88 -6.14 -25.23
N MET A 211 -16.93 -5.54 -24.04
CA MET A 211 -17.82 -5.95 -22.95
C MET A 211 -19.26 -5.44 -23.14
N ILE A 212 -19.47 -4.41 -23.97
CA ILE A 212 -20.77 -3.77 -24.14
C ILE A 212 -21.74 -4.76 -24.81
N GLU A 213 -22.85 -5.04 -24.12
CA GLU A 213 -23.92 -5.92 -24.59
C GLU A 213 -25.19 -5.07 -24.75
N GLU A 214 -25.50 -4.62 -25.98
CA GLU A 214 -26.72 -3.85 -26.29
C GLU A 214 -27.78 -4.73 -26.97
N THR A 215 -29.06 -4.45 -26.70
CA THR A 215 -30.22 -5.11 -27.30
C THR A 215 -31.14 -4.12 -28.01
N GLU A 216 -32.09 -4.62 -28.79
CA GLU A 216 -33.10 -3.80 -29.47
C GLU A 216 -33.95 -2.98 -28.49
N ASP A 217 -34.24 -3.52 -27.30
CA ASP A 217 -35.01 -2.86 -26.24
C ASP A 217 -34.25 -1.74 -25.52
N ASP A 218 -32.97 -1.52 -25.83
CA ASP A 218 -32.14 -0.53 -25.12
C ASP A 218 -32.29 0.89 -25.65
N PHE A 219 -32.34 1.82 -24.72
CA PHE A 219 -32.30 3.26 -24.99
C PHE A 219 -30.88 3.72 -25.29
N TYR A 220 -30.73 4.64 -26.25
CA TYR A 220 -29.45 5.30 -26.49
C TYR A 220 -29.27 6.47 -25.51
N ILE A 221 -28.27 6.34 -24.64
CA ILE A 221 -27.87 7.37 -23.68
C ILE A 221 -26.45 7.83 -24.04
N PRO A 222 -26.25 9.10 -24.44
CA PRO A 222 -24.94 9.58 -24.87
C PRO A 222 -23.93 9.58 -23.72
N PRO A 223 -22.65 9.29 -23.98
CA PRO A 223 -21.59 9.37 -22.99
C PRO A 223 -21.31 10.84 -22.62
N ARG A 224 -21.35 11.15 -21.33
CA ARG A 224 -21.25 12.53 -20.82
C ARG A 224 -20.57 12.54 -19.46
N ILE A 225 -19.40 13.18 -19.37
CA ILE A 225 -18.64 13.29 -18.11
C ILE A 225 -19.49 13.90 -16.98
N LYS A 226 -20.26 14.94 -17.31
CA LYS A 226 -21.13 15.64 -16.34
C LYS A 226 -22.17 14.74 -15.66
N ASP A 227 -22.52 13.62 -16.29
CA ASP A 227 -23.53 12.70 -15.75
C ASP A 227 -22.95 11.75 -14.68
N TRP A 228 -21.61 11.70 -14.53
CA TRP A 228 -20.90 10.74 -13.68
C TRP A 228 -19.89 11.37 -12.69
N GLY A 229 -19.92 12.71 -12.58
CA GLY A 229 -19.12 13.52 -11.66
C GLY A 229 -17.81 14.09 -12.26
N MET A 230 -17.22 15.08 -11.57
CA MET A 230 -16.05 15.82 -12.08
C MET A 230 -14.76 14.98 -12.15
N MET A 231 -14.68 13.89 -11.38
CA MET A 231 -13.47 13.07 -11.27
C MET A 231 -13.39 11.94 -12.31
N VAL A 232 -14.35 11.81 -13.23
CA VAL A 232 -14.39 10.70 -14.20
C VAL A 232 -13.09 10.60 -14.99
N ARG A 233 -12.50 11.72 -15.42
CA ARG A 233 -11.21 11.76 -16.12
C ARG A 233 -10.08 11.16 -15.29
N GLN A 234 -9.95 11.60 -14.03
CA GLN A 234 -8.91 11.12 -13.11
C GLN A 234 -9.13 9.66 -12.69
N ARG A 235 -10.37 9.19 -12.70
CA ARG A 235 -10.77 7.85 -12.25
C ARG A 235 -11.05 6.86 -13.38
N ALA A 236 -10.96 7.26 -14.64
CA ALA A 236 -11.26 6.42 -15.80
C ALA A 236 -10.40 5.14 -15.79
N VAL A 237 -9.09 5.26 -15.56
CA VAL A 237 -8.18 4.10 -15.48
C VAL A 237 -8.54 3.13 -14.34
N PRO A 238 -8.64 3.56 -13.06
CA PRO A 238 -8.99 2.64 -11.99
C PRO A 238 -10.42 2.09 -12.08
N TRP A 239 -11.39 2.86 -12.60
CA TRP A 239 -12.75 2.36 -12.83
C TRP A 239 -12.80 1.35 -13.97
N GLY A 240 -12.18 1.66 -15.10
CA GLY A 240 -12.08 0.75 -16.25
C GLY A 240 -11.44 -0.58 -15.88
N LYS A 241 -10.28 -0.55 -15.20
CA LYS A 241 -9.63 -1.79 -14.71
C LYS A 241 -10.52 -2.60 -13.77
N ARG A 242 -11.31 -1.93 -12.92
CA ARG A 242 -12.23 -2.62 -11.99
C ARG A 242 -13.42 -3.22 -12.71
N LEU A 243 -14.04 -2.49 -13.63
CA LEU A 243 -15.18 -2.99 -14.41
C LEU A 243 -14.77 -4.19 -15.25
N TYR A 244 -13.63 -4.10 -15.94
CA TYR A 244 -13.10 -5.22 -16.73
C TYR A 244 -12.83 -6.45 -15.86
N MET A 245 -12.19 -6.26 -14.69
CA MET A 245 -11.95 -7.35 -13.73
C MET A 245 -13.23 -8.04 -13.28
N LEU A 246 -14.26 -7.27 -12.91
CA LEU A 246 -15.54 -7.83 -12.45
C LEU A 246 -16.29 -8.55 -13.58
N TRP A 247 -16.21 -8.02 -14.79
CA TRP A 247 -16.73 -8.69 -15.98
C TRP A 247 -15.99 -10.00 -16.26
N ARG A 248 -14.66 -10.02 -16.15
CA ARG A 248 -13.86 -11.24 -16.33
C ARG A 248 -14.19 -12.31 -15.28
N ILE A 249 -14.44 -11.91 -14.02
CA ILE A 249 -14.94 -12.80 -12.96
C ILE A 249 -16.32 -13.38 -13.31
N LYS A 250 -17.27 -12.53 -13.75
CA LYS A 250 -18.59 -12.98 -14.24
C LYS A 250 -18.42 -14.01 -15.35
N PHE A 251 -17.58 -13.72 -16.34
CA PHE A 251 -17.33 -14.59 -17.49
C PHE A 251 -16.75 -15.94 -17.06
N LEU A 252 -15.72 -15.95 -16.20
CA LEU A 252 -15.12 -17.17 -15.66
C LEU A 252 -16.15 -18.06 -14.96
N ILE A 253 -16.96 -17.48 -14.06
CA ILE A 253 -17.99 -18.24 -13.33
C ILE A 253 -19.09 -18.75 -14.26
N LYS A 254 -19.47 -17.96 -15.28
CA LYS A 254 -20.42 -18.41 -16.31
C LYS A 254 -19.87 -19.62 -17.05
N LYS A 255 -18.62 -19.56 -17.54
CA LYS A 255 -17.96 -20.68 -18.23
C LYS A 255 -17.84 -21.93 -17.37
N PHE A 256 -17.46 -21.76 -16.10
CA PHE A 256 -17.38 -22.89 -15.16
C PHE A 256 -18.72 -23.59 -14.96
N LYS A 257 -19.80 -22.81 -14.76
CA LYS A 257 -21.16 -23.35 -14.64
C LYS A 257 -21.64 -24.00 -15.94
N GLU A 258 -21.25 -23.47 -17.09
CA GLU A 258 -21.58 -24.04 -18.40
C GLU A 258 -20.92 -25.40 -18.61
N ASN A 259 -19.65 -25.56 -18.20
CA ASN A 259 -18.91 -26.82 -18.27
C ASN A 259 -19.53 -27.91 -17.39
N ASN A 260 -20.13 -27.52 -16.26
CA ASN A 260 -20.66 -28.45 -15.25
C ASN A 260 -22.20 -28.47 -15.21
N LYS A 261 -22.89 -28.15 -16.32
CA LYS A 261 -24.37 -27.97 -16.35
C LYS A 261 -25.17 -29.18 -15.87
N ASN A 262 -24.64 -30.39 -16.03
CA ASN A 262 -25.34 -31.64 -15.75
C ASN A 262 -24.80 -32.37 -14.50
N GLU A 263 -23.88 -31.75 -13.77
CA GLU A 263 -23.21 -32.33 -12.62
C GLU A 263 -23.29 -31.43 -11.40
N THR A 264 -23.05 -32.00 -10.22
CA THR A 264 -22.93 -31.18 -9.01
C THR A 264 -21.69 -30.31 -9.12
N LEU A 265 -21.84 -28.99 -8.94
CA LEU A 265 -20.75 -28.03 -9.10
C LEU A 265 -19.61 -28.29 -8.10
N LYS A 266 -18.53 -28.90 -8.56
CA LYS A 266 -17.28 -29.10 -7.82
C LYS A 266 -16.44 -27.83 -7.83
N TRP A 267 -16.78 -26.85 -7.00
CA TRP A 267 -16.11 -25.54 -6.97
C TRP A 267 -14.58 -25.60 -6.79
N GLY A 268 -14.03 -26.69 -6.25
CA GLY A 268 -12.57 -26.94 -6.19
C GLY A 268 -11.90 -26.87 -7.58
N ASN A 269 -12.62 -27.18 -8.65
CA ASN A 269 -12.10 -27.24 -10.01
C ASN A 269 -12.01 -25.87 -10.70
N LEU A 270 -12.56 -24.81 -10.09
CA LEU A 270 -12.70 -23.49 -10.72
C LEU A 270 -11.39 -22.91 -11.26
N LEU A 271 -10.25 -23.27 -10.67
CA LEU A 271 -8.92 -22.76 -11.03
C LEU A 271 -7.94 -23.87 -11.45
N ASN A 272 -8.42 -25.06 -11.89
CA ASN A 272 -7.55 -26.19 -12.26
C ASN A 272 -6.63 -25.88 -13.45
N PHE A 273 -7.09 -25.03 -14.37
CA PHE A 273 -6.29 -24.55 -15.50
C PHE A 273 -5.07 -23.70 -15.10
N MET A 274 -5.00 -23.22 -13.86
CA MET A 274 -3.89 -22.38 -13.38
C MET A 274 -2.69 -23.22 -12.96
N PRO A 275 -1.45 -22.82 -13.31
CA PRO A 275 -0.25 -23.49 -12.82
C PRO A 275 -0.10 -23.33 -11.30
N SER A 276 0.46 -24.34 -10.63
CA SER A 276 0.74 -24.35 -9.18
C SER A 276 1.46 -23.08 -8.73
N GLY A 277 2.52 -22.67 -9.45
CA GLY A 277 3.28 -21.43 -9.26
C GLY A 277 2.44 -20.15 -9.03
N ALA A 278 1.24 -20.06 -9.63
CA ALA A 278 0.35 -18.90 -9.49
C ALA A 278 -0.26 -18.76 -8.07
N PHE A 279 -0.30 -19.85 -7.32
CA PHE A 279 -0.89 -19.89 -5.97
C PHE A 279 0.07 -19.43 -4.88
N TYR A 280 1.37 -19.43 -5.13
CA TYR A 280 2.40 -19.15 -4.11
C TYR A 280 2.70 -17.66 -3.91
N GLY A 281 2.60 -16.83 -4.96
CA GLY A 281 3.02 -15.42 -4.91
C GLY A 281 1.98 -14.44 -4.32
N GLN A 282 2.41 -13.53 -3.44
CA GLN A 282 1.57 -12.45 -2.86
C GLN A 282 0.30 -12.95 -2.15
N ARG A 283 0.38 -14.07 -1.42
CA ARG A 283 -0.73 -14.58 -0.61
C ARG A 283 -1.12 -13.58 0.50
N PRO A 284 -2.43 -13.37 0.79
CA PRO A 284 -2.88 -12.48 1.84
C PRO A 284 -2.42 -12.87 3.25
N SER A 285 -2.29 -14.17 3.50
CA SER A 285 -1.80 -14.73 4.75
C SER A 285 -1.09 -16.05 4.48
N ALA A 286 -0.31 -16.49 5.46
CA ALA A 286 0.44 -17.73 5.41
C ALA A 286 -0.50 -18.95 5.27
N TRP A 287 -1.67 -18.95 5.92
CA TRP A 287 -2.67 -20.03 5.82
C TRP A 287 -3.54 -19.96 4.54
N TRP A 288 -3.34 -18.95 3.69
CA TRP A 288 -4.16 -18.77 2.49
C TRP A 288 -3.81 -19.81 1.43
N THR A 289 -4.82 -20.48 0.90
CA THR A 289 -4.68 -21.58 -0.07
C THR A 289 -5.41 -21.29 -1.37
N ARG A 290 -5.24 -22.19 -2.34
CA ARG A 290 -6.03 -22.22 -3.57
C ARG A 290 -7.54 -22.22 -3.29
N ARG A 291 -8.01 -22.96 -2.29
CA ARG A 291 -9.43 -22.96 -1.92
C ARG A 291 -9.92 -21.56 -1.52
N HIS A 292 -9.09 -20.80 -0.80
CA HIS A 292 -9.38 -19.42 -0.44
C HIS A 292 -9.35 -18.48 -1.66
N ASP A 293 -8.49 -18.72 -2.65
CA ASP A 293 -8.50 -17.97 -3.91
C ASP A 293 -9.79 -18.24 -4.72
N ILE A 294 -10.23 -19.50 -4.79
CA ILE A 294 -11.52 -19.89 -5.39
C ILE A 294 -12.67 -19.17 -4.69
N ASP A 295 -12.69 -19.22 -3.36
CA ASP A 295 -13.75 -18.59 -2.55
C ASP A 295 -13.67 -17.06 -2.56
N LEU A 296 -12.51 -16.47 -2.79
CA LEU A 296 -12.36 -15.04 -3.02
C LEU A 296 -13.00 -14.61 -4.35
N ILE A 297 -12.82 -15.39 -5.41
CA ILE A 297 -13.47 -15.14 -6.72
C ILE A 297 -14.99 -15.34 -6.60
N ARG A 298 -15.42 -16.46 -6.01
CA ARG A 298 -16.85 -16.76 -5.76
C ARG A 298 -17.49 -15.69 -4.89
N GLY A 299 -16.81 -15.30 -3.81
CA GLY A 299 -17.24 -14.27 -2.88
C GLY A 299 -17.34 -12.89 -3.54
N THR A 300 -16.34 -12.50 -4.34
CA THR A 300 -16.36 -11.25 -5.12
C THR A 300 -17.54 -11.22 -6.08
N HIS A 301 -17.83 -12.35 -6.74
CA HIS A 301 -19.01 -12.46 -7.58
C HIS A 301 -20.31 -12.41 -6.75
N LYS A 302 -20.43 -13.15 -5.65
CA LYS A 302 -21.68 -13.21 -4.87
C LYS A 302 -21.98 -11.90 -4.13
N HIS A 303 -21.01 -11.40 -3.36
CA HIS A 303 -21.15 -10.28 -2.42
C HIS A 303 -20.66 -8.95 -2.97
N GLY A 304 -19.91 -8.95 -4.07
CA GLY A 304 -19.35 -7.74 -4.68
C GLY A 304 -17.92 -7.43 -4.24
N TYR A 305 -17.26 -6.57 -5.01
CA TYR A 305 -15.90 -6.10 -4.79
C TYR A 305 -15.74 -5.43 -3.42
N ALA A 306 -14.65 -5.75 -2.72
CA ALA A 306 -14.29 -5.20 -1.41
C ALA A 306 -15.28 -5.48 -0.26
N ASN A 307 -16.32 -6.30 -0.46
CA ASN A 307 -17.27 -6.70 0.60
C ASN A 307 -16.77 -7.92 1.41
N TYR A 308 -15.51 -7.87 1.84
CA TYR A 308 -14.84 -9.00 2.51
C TYR A 308 -15.49 -9.40 3.84
N ASN A 309 -16.16 -8.47 4.53
CA ASN A 309 -16.92 -8.80 5.75
C ASN A 309 -18.12 -9.71 5.45
N GLN A 310 -18.85 -9.47 4.34
CA GLN A 310 -19.96 -10.34 3.95
C GLN A 310 -19.42 -11.71 3.49
N MET A 311 -18.28 -11.73 2.79
CA MET A 311 -17.61 -12.98 2.42
C MET A 311 -17.18 -13.78 3.66
N ARG A 312 -16.62 -13.10 4.67
CA ARG A 312 -16.25 -13.71 5.95
C ARG A 312 -17.44 -14.30 6.69
N ASN A 313 -18.62 -13.70 6.60
CA ASN A 313 -19.81 -14.19 7.30
C ASN A 313 -20.60 -15.24 6.49
N ASP A 314 -20.21 -15.54 5.24
CA ASP A 314 -20.89 -16.51 4.41
C ASP A 314 -20.43 -17.94 4.72
N LYS A 315 -21.32 -18.73 5.32
CA LYS A 315 -21.09 -20.13 5.67
C LYS A 315 -20.74 -21.03 4.47
N ASN A 316 -21.02 -20.60 3.24
CA ASN A 316 -20.69 -21.35 2.01
C ASN A 316 -19.28 -21.06 1.47
N LEU A 317 -18.55 -20.15 2.13
CA LEU A 317 -17.16 -19.82 1.82
C LEU A 317 -16.26 -20.29 2.97
N SER A 318 -15.04 -20.69 2.63
CA SER A 318 -14.00 -21.12 3.58
C SER A 318 -13.60 -20.07 4.63
N PHE A 319 -14.05 -18.82 4.48
CA PHE A 319 -13.69 -17.72 5.38
C PHE A 319 -14.45 -17.71 6.72
N SER A 320 -15.58 -18.41 6.81
CA SER A 320 -16.50 -18.31 7.95
C SER A 320 -16.00 -18.90 9.25
N ASN A 321 -15.06 -19.84 9.19
CA ASN A 321 -14.57 -20.57 10.37
C ASN A 321 -13.21 -20.07 10.90
N ILE A 322 -12.66 -18.99 10.34
CA ILE A 322 -11.29 -18.53 10.65
C ILE A 322 -11.17 -18.00 12.09
N ASP A 323 -12.21 -17.33 12.61
CA ASP A 323 -12.14 -16.70 13.94
C ASP A 323 -12.51 -17.63 15.09
N THR A 324 -13.25 -18.70 14.80
CA THR A 324 -13.79 -19.64 15.78
C THR A 324 -12.86 -20.82 16.04
N ASP A 325 -11.87 -21.01 15.19
CA ASP A 325 -10.90 -22.10 15.29
C ASP A 325 -9.74 -21.68 16.22
N LEU A 326 -9.31 -22.62 17.08
CA LEU A 326 -8.20 -22.50 18.04
C LEU A 326 -6.85 -22.27 17.33
N SER A 327 -6.83 -22.33 16.00
CA SER A 327 -5.63 -22.20 15.15
C SER A 327 -5.03 -20.79 15.05
N PHE A 328 -5.42 -19.79 15.86
CA PHE A 328 -4.86 -18.43 15.89
C PHE A 328 -4.74 -17.71 14.53
N LYS A 329 -5.56 -18.10 13.53
CA LYS A 329 -5.53 -17.52 12.18
C LYS A 329 -6.08 -16.09 12.21
N GLU A 330 -5.29 -15.13 11.71
CA GLU A 330 -5.78 -13.76 11.50
C GLU A 330 -6.39 -13.59 10.11
N PHE A 331 -7.60 -13.03 10.04
CA PHE A 331 -8.21 -12.64 8.77
C PHE A 331 -7.39 -11.52 8.09
N PRO A 332 -7.03 -11.62 6.80
CA PRO A 332 -6.11 -10.67 6.18
C PRO A 332 -6.76 -9.29 5.98
N SER A 333 -5.94 -8.25 5.82
CA SER A 333 -6.46 -6.90 5.60
C SER A 333 -7.14 -6.78 4.22
N ALA A 334 -8.11 -5.88 4.11
CA ALA A 334 -8.81 -5.62 2.85
C ALA A 334 -7.85 -5.31 1.69
N ASP A 335 -6.74 -4.60 1.96
CA ASP A 335 -5.72 -4.28 0.96
C ASP A 335 -4.97 -5.51 0.45
N THR A 336 -4.60 -6.43 1.35
CA THR A 336 -3.91 -7.68 0.98
C THR A 336 -4.81 -8.59 0.14
N ILE A 337 -6.08 -8.74 0.54
CA ILE A 337 -7.08 -9.52 -0.21
C ILE A 337 -7.33 -8.88 -1.58
N THR A 338 -7.48 -7.56 -1.64
CA THR A 338 -7.67 -6.82 -2.90
C THR A 338 -6.48 -6.98 -3.84
N ARG A 339 -5.25 -6.93 -3.30
CA ARG A 339 -4.03 -7.13 -4.07
C ARG A 339 -3.96 -8.55 -4.64
N ARG A 340 -4.32 -9.56 -3.83
CA ARG A 340 -4.39 -10.96 -4.28
C ARG A 340 -5.42 -11.14 -5.38
N LEU A 341 -6.63 -10.60 -5.22
CA LEU A 341 -7.67 -10.64 -6.25
C LEU A 341 -7.16 -10.07 -7.57
N LYS A 342 -6.57 -8.87 -7.55
CA LYS A 342 -5.96 -8.25 -8.73
C LYS A 342 -4.90 -9.13 -9.37
N LYS A 343 -4.02 -9.74 -8.57
CA LYS A 343 -2.94 -10.60 -9.06
C LYS A 343 -3.48 -11.86 -9.73
N LEU A 344 -4.48 -12.52 -9.12
CA LEU A 344 -5.16 -13.66 -9.72
C LEU A 344 -5.76 -13.29 -11.07
N MET A 345 -6.47 -12.16 -11.13
CA MET A 345 -7.14 -11.73 -12.36
C MET A 345 -6.14 -11.41 -13.47
N ILE A 346 -4.99 -10.80 -13.15
CA ILE A 346 -3.91 -10.59 -14.13
C ILE A 346 -3.39 -11.93 -14.68
N SER A 347 -3.29 -12.97 -13.85
CA SER A 347 -2.85 -14.29 -14.31
C SER A 347 -3.92 -14.99 -15.16
N ILE A 348 -5.19 -14.93 -14.76
CA ILE A 348 -6.33 -15.52 -15.49
C ILE A 348 -6.57 -14.81 -16.83
N ASP A 349 -6.26 -13.52 -16.93
CA ASP A 349 -6.42 -12.76 -18.17
C ASP A 349 -5.47 -13.22 -19.28
N LYS A 350 -4.37 -13.88 -18.93
CA LYS A 350 -3.42 -14.46 -19.88
C LYS A 350 -3.86 -15.82 -20.44
N ILE A 351 -4.99 -16.35 -19.98
CA ILE A 351 -5.46 -17.70 -20.29
C ILE A 351 -6.68 -17.58 -21.21
N GLU A 352 -6.52 -18.12 -22.42
CA GLU A 352 -7.55 -18.07 -23.47
C GLU A 352 -8.66 -19.09 -23.22
N GLU A 353 -8.29 -20.34 -22.94
CA GLU A 353 -9.21 -21.46 -22.67
C GLU A 353 -9.11 -21.98 -21.24
N PHE A 354 -10.26 -22.31 -20.64
CA PHE A 354 -10.33 -22.78 -19.27
C PHE A 354 -10.50 -24.30 -19.22
N GLU A 355 -9.41 -25.02 -18.97
CA GLU A 355 -9.43 -26.46 -18.67
C GLU A 355 -9.80 -26.70 -17.20
N PHE A 356 -11.09 -26.73 -16.87
CA PHE A 356 -11.56 -26.91 -15.49
C PHE A 356 -11.36 -28.34 -14.97
N ASP A 357 -11.33 -29.33 -15.84
CA ASP A 357 -11.24 -30.75 -15.46
C ASP A 357 -9.80 -31.27 -15.47
N LYS A 358 -8.82 -30.38 -15.68
CA LYS A 358 -7.40 -30.70 -15.63
C LYS A 358 -7.01 -31.20 -14.23
N GLU A 359 -6.39 -32.37 -14.17
CA GLU A 359 -5.77 -32.87 -12.94
C GLU A 359 -4.72 -31.88 -12.46
N GLN A 360 -4.83 -31.48 -11.19
CA GLN A 360 -3.96 -30.45 -10.66
C GLN A 360 -2.70 -31.05 -10.04
N GLN A 361 -1.54 -30.69 -10.58
CA GLN A 361 -0.28 -30.89 -9.89
C GLN A 361 -0.13 -29.82 -8.80
N LEU A 362 -0.50 -30.15 -7.56
CA LEU A 362 -0.51 -29.22 -6.43
C LEU A 362 0.91 -28.79 -6.01
N PHE A 363 1.83 -29.75 -6.01
CA PHE A 363 3.20 -29.60 -5.57
C PHE A 363 4.16 -29.71 -6.76
N GLU A 364 5.20 -28.88 -6.77
CA GLU A 364 6.33 -29.03 -7.69
C GLU A 364 7.40 -29.90 -7.03
N PRO A 365 8.17 -30.71 -7.80
CA PRO A 365 9.29 -31.47 -7.25
C PRO A 365 10.29 -30.55 -6.55
N THR A 366 10.86 -31.03 -5.45
CA THR A 366 11.79 -30.24 -4.62
C THR A 366 13.19 -30.84 -4.64
N ASP A 367 14.19 -30.03 -4.28
CA ASP A 367 15.57 -30.48 -4.10
C ASP A 367 15.82 -31.03 -2.67
N TRP A 368 14.76 -31.33 -1.91
CA TRP A 368 14.83 -31.76 -0.51
C TRP A 368 14.49 -33.24 -0.35
N SER A 369 15.30 -33.95 0.41
CA SER A 369 15.06 -35.33 0.84
C SER A 369 13.95 -35.43 1.89
N ALA A 370 13.38 -36.62 2.05
CA ALA A 370 12.38 -36.89 3.09
C ALA A 370 12.92 -36.68 4.51
N GLU A 371 14.23 -36.89 4.73
CA GLU A 371 14.89 -36.67 6.02
C GLU A 371 15.02 -35.17 6.34
N GLU A 372 15.45 -34.37 5.36
CA GLU A 372 15.51 -32.91 5.51
C GLU A 372 14.12 -32.31 5.74
N LYS A 373 13.08 -32.82 5.05
CA LYS A 373 11.68 -32.41 5.25
C LYS A 373 11.19 -32.73 6.66
N ARG A 374 11.50 -33.92 7.20
CA ARG A 374 11.14 -34.31 8.58
C ARG A 374 11.85 -33.45 9.63
N ALA A 375 13.14 -33.22 9.47
CA ALA A 375 13.91 -32.38 10.38
C ALA A 375 13.40 -30.93 10.39
N LEU A 376 13.12 -30.39 9.19
CA LEU A 376 12.54 -29.07 9.05
C LEU A 376 11.13 -29.00 9.65
N LEU A 377 10.28 -30.00 9.41
CA LEU A 377 8.94 -30.08 9.99
C LEU A 377 9.00 -30.04 11.53
N SER A 378 9.85 -30.86 12.14
CA SER A 378 10.07 -30.89 13.58
C SER A 378 10.52 -29.52 14.11
N LEU A 379 11.51 -28.89 13.45
CA LEU A 379 11.99 -27.56 13.83
C LEU A 379 10.90 -26.48 13.73
N ILE A 380 10.10 -26.48 12.67
CA ILE A 380 9.04 -25.48 12.49
C ILE A 380 7.90 -25.72 13.49
N SER A 381 7.53 -26.97 13.74
CA SER A 381 6.46 -27.30 14.68
C SER A 381 6.81 -26.96 16.13
N ASP A 382 8.09 -27.01 16.50
CA ASP A 382 8.54 -26.63 17.83
C ASP A 382 8.86 -25.14 17.97
N PHE A 383 9.68 -24.62 17.05
CA PHE A 383 10.27 -23.29 17.17
C PHE A 383 9.56 -22.21 16.31
N GLY A 384 8.79 -22.63 15.31
CA GLY A 384 8.23 -21.73 14.31
C GLY A 384 9.29 -20.96 13.54
N VAL A 385 8.89 -19.87 12.89
CA VAL A 385 9.84 -18.94 12.25
C VAL A 385 10.07 -17.74 13.18
N PRO A 386 11.30 -17.48 13.62
CA PRO A 386 11.61 -16.34 14.48
C PRO A 386 11.35 -15.02 13.74
N LEU A 387 11.21 -13.94 14.51
CA LEU A 387 11.05 -12.59 13.97
C LEU A 387 12.27 -11.75 14.29
N ASN A 388 12.72 -10.96 13.33
CA ASN A 388 13.73 -9.94 13.53
C ASN A 388 13.14 -8.73 14.25
N LEU A 389 14.00 -7.75 14.58
CA LEU A 389 13.61 -6.52 15.27
C LEU A 389 12.60 -5.65 14.51
N GLU A 390 12.45 -5.86 13.19
CA GLU A 390 11.41 -5.19 12.38
C GLU A 390 10.05 -5.91 12.42
N GLY A 391 9.95 -7.03 13.15
CA GLY A 391 8.78 -7.90 13.20
C GLY A 391 8.54 -8.70 11.92
N LYS A 392 9.59 -8.92 11.12
CA LYS A 392 9.56 -9.78 9.91
C LYS A 392 10.26 -11.10 10.21
N ASN A 393 9.94 -12.15 9.45
CA ASN A 393 10.58 -13.46 9.58
C ASN A 393 12.12 -13.35 9.48
N ASP A 394 12.82 -13.89 10.47
CA ASP A 394 14.29 -13.99 10.50
C ASP A 394 14.74 -15.34 9.95
N TRP A 395 14.82 -15.42 8.63
CA TRP A 395 15.30 -16.63 7.95
C TRP A 395 16.77 -16.96 8.22
N SER A 396 17.56 -16.00 8.73
CA SER A 396 18.98 -16.23 9.02
C SER A 396 19.12 -17.01 10.32
N GLN A 397 18.48 -16.54 11.39
CA GLN A 397 18.44 -17.25 12.67
C GLN A 397 17.78 -18.63 12.53
N PHE A 398 16.73 -18.71 11.70
CA PHE A 398 16.07 -19.98 11.42
C PHE A 398 17.00 -20.98 10.71
N LYS A 399 17.82 -20.50 9.75
CA LYS A 399 18.81 -21.32 9.07
C LYS A 399 19.91 -21.82 10.03
N GLU A 400 20.42 -20.96 10.92
CA GLU A 400 21.43 -21.37 11.91
C GLU A 400 20.94 -22.54 12.79
N LYS A 401 19.67 -22.50 13.20
CA LYS A 401 19.04 -23.62 13.93
C LYS A 401 18.91 -24.87 13.07
N LEU A 402 18.51 -24.76 11.80
CA LEU A 402 18.45 -25.94 10.93
C LEU A 402 19.83 -26.55 10.68
N ASP A 403 20.85 -25.73 10.45
CA ASP A 403 22.22 -26.18 10.19
C ASP A 403 22.82 -26.89 11.42
N SER A 404 22.38 -26.54 12.63
CA SER A 404 22.74 -27.24 13.86
C SER A 404 22.10 -28.64 13.98
N LEU A 405 20.90 -28.82 13.43
CA LEU A 405 20.19 -30.11 13.40
C LEU A 405 20.66 -31.00 12.24
N LEU A 406 21.04 -30.38 11.12
CA LEU A 406 21.52 -31.03 9.90
C LEU A 406 22.90 -30.47 9.49
N PRO A 407 23.98 -30.94 10.13
CA PRO A 407 25.33 -30.53 9.76
C PRO A 407 25.62 -30.87 8.29
N GLY A 408 26.04 -29.88 7.50
CA GLY A 408 26.32 -30.05 6.06
C GLY A 408 25.17 -29.65 5.14
N ASN A 409 24.06 -29.14 5.67
CA ASN A 409 22.96 -28.57 4.90
C ASN A 409 23.40 -27.36 4.03
N ASP A 410 23.28 -27.49 2.71
CA ASP A 410 23.67 -26.46 1.73
C ASP A 410 22.51 -25.55 1.29
N LYS A 411 21.29 -25.76 1.83
CA LYS A 411 20.09 -25.04 1.40
C LYS A 411 20.15 -23.54 1.75
N ALA A 412 19.93 -22.71 0.74
CA ALA A 412 19.84 -21.26 0.87
C ALA A 412 18.56 -20.80 1.57
N THR A 413 18.57 -19.64 2.24
CA THR A 413 17.43 -19.09 3.01
C THR A 413 16.13 -18.95 2.19
N ASN A 414 16.22 -18.63 0.90
CA ASN A 414 15.05 -18.60 0.01
C ASN A 414 14.46 -19.99 -0.25
N SER A 415 15.30 -21.05 -0.28
CA SER A 415 14.84 -22.43 -0.40
C SER A 415 14.14 -22.88 0.88
N LEU A 416 14.71 -22.54 2.05
CA LEU A 416 14.06 -22.72 3.35
C LEU A 416 12.68 -22.06 3.41
N GLU A 417 12.57 -20.78 3.04
CA GLU A 417 11.29 -20.08 3.03
C GLU A 417 10.26 -20.80 2.14
N ARG A 418 10.67 -21.21 0.93
CA ARG A 418 9.80 -21.96 0.01
C ARG A 418 9.38 -23.30 0.59
N MET A 419 10.30 -24.04 1.21
CA MET A 419 10.02 -25.35 1.79
C MET A 419 9.11 -25.25 3.02
N VAL A 420 9.30 -24.26 3.89
CA VAL A 420 8.36 -23.96 4.99
C VAL A 420 6.96 -23.71 4.46
N GLN A 421 6.84 -22.98 3.34
CA GLN A 421 5.55 -22.75 2.71
C GLN A 421 4.97 -24.02 2.04
N HIS A 422 5.83 -24.87 1.48
CA HIS A 422 5.46 -26.16 0.91
C HIS A 422 4.89 -27.08 1.98
N LEU A 423 5.59 -27.28 3.10
CA LEU A 423 5.14 -28.12 4.21
C LEU A 423 3.83 -27.62 4.83
N ARG A 424 3.67 -26.30 4.96
CA ARG A 424 2.40 -25.71 5.44
C ARG A 424 1.24 -25.94 4.47
N MET A 425 1.51 -25.97 3.16
CA MET A 425 0.49 -26.31 2.18
C MET A 425 0.15 -27.80 2.22
N LEU A 426 1.16 -28.66 2.36
CA LEU A 426 0.97 -30.09 2.53
C LEU A 426 0.11 -30.37 3.76
N ALA A 427 0.46 -29.80 4.92
CA ALA A 427 -0.33 -29.90 6.15
C ALA A 427 -1.80 -29.49 5.94
N GLN A 428 -2.02 -28.34 5.27
CA GLN A 428 -3.37 -27.85 5.02
C GLN A 428 -4.18 -28.74 4.06
N HIS A 429 -3.52 -29.41 3.12
CA HIS A 429 -4.13 -30.38 2.20
C HIS A 429 -4.40 -31.72 2.90
N VAL A 430 -3.50 -32.17 3.78
CA VAL A 430 -3.69 -33.35 4.65
C VAL A 430 -4.91 -33.15 5.56
N MET A 431 -5.09 -31.98 6.15
CA MET A 431 -6.26 -31.67 7.00
C MET A 431 -7.57 -31.54 6.20
N HIS A 432 -7.50 -31.23 4.91
CA HIS A 432 -8.66 -31.02 4.05
C HIS A 432 -8.41 -31.58 2.64
N PRO A 433 -8.34 -32.92 2.50
CA PRO A 433 -8.06 -33.57 1.23
C PRO A 433 -9.15 -33.26 0.20
N GLU A 434 -8.81 -33.35 -1.09
CA GLU A 434 -9.81 -33.24 -2.15
C GLU A 434 -10.79 -34.42 -2.12
N GLU A 435 -11.98 -34.23 -2.67
CA GLU A 435 -13.05 -35.23 -2.64
C GLU A 435 -12.62 -36.51 -3.37
N GLY A 436 -12.46 -37.61 -2.63
CA GLY A 436 -12.00 -38.91 -3.15
C GLY A 436 -10.50 -39.18 -2.97
N GLU A 437 -9.75 -38.23 -2.40
CA GLU A 437 -8.32 -38.40 -2.10
C GLU A 437 -8.14 -39.06 -0.73
N THR A 438 -7.46 -40.22 -0.71
CA THR A 438 -7.23 -41.00 0.52
C THR A 438 -5.82 -40.85 1.09
N GLU A 439 -4.84 -40.47 0.25
CA GLU A 439 -3.45 -40.30 0.64
C GLU A 439 -2.88 -39.03 -0.01
N VAL A 440 -2.63 -38.02 0.83
CA VAL A 440 -2.03 -36.75 0.42
C VAL A 440 -0.51 -36.88 0.44
N LYS A 441 0.11 -36.60 -0.71
CA LYS A 441 1.57 -36.58 -0.86
C LYS A 441 2.02 -35.41 -1.73
N ASP A 442 3.25 -34.97 -1.50
CA ASP A 442 3.88 -34.02 -2.40
C ASP A 442 4.41 -34.68 -3.69
N ALA A 443 4.99 -33.87 -4.58
CA ALA A 443 5.52 -34.33 -5.86
C ALA A 443 6.70 -35.28 -5.74
N ASP A 444 7.38 -35.30 -4.59
CA ASP A 444 8.51 -36.19 -4.32
C ASP A 444 8.05 -37.47 -3.58
N GLY A 445 6.75 -37.61 -3.32
CA GLY A 445 6.16 -38.74 -2.61
C GLY A 445 6.24 -38.64 -1.09
N TYR A 446 6.56 -37.47 -0.54
CA TYR A 446 6.58 -37.25 0.91
C TYR A 446 5.15 -37.12 1.47
N THR A 447 4.88 -37.81 2.58
CA THR A 447 3.61 -37.78 3.30
C THR A 447 3.79 -37.18 4.69
N MET A 448 2.71 -36.62 5.23
CA MET A 448 2.65 -36.02 6.57
C MET A 448 1.42 -36.58 7.29
N SER A 449 1.55 -36.91 8.57
CA SER A 449 0.40 -37.38 9.36
C SER A 449 -0.58 -36.24 9.64
N ILE A 450 -1.82 -36.58 9.99
CA ILE A 450 -2.83 -35.58 10.35
C ILE A 450 -2.40 -34.86 11.63
N GLU A 451 -1.81 -35.59 12.58
CA GLU A 451 -1.31 -35.06 13.85
C GLU A 451 -0.17 -34.04 13.61
N ASP A 452 0.78 -34.36 12.73
CA ASP A 452 1.88 -33.44 12.38
C ASP A 452 1.35 -32.20 11.65
N ALA A 453 0.34 -32.36 10.80
CA ALA A 453 -0.29 -31.27 10.07
C ALA A 453 -1.01 -30.28 11.01
N GLU A 454 -1.77 -30.80 11.97
CA GLU A 454 -2.45 -30.02 13.00
C GLU A 454 -1.45 -29.33 13.94
N ALA A 455 -0.43 -30.06 14.40
CA ALA A 455 0.63 -29.52 15.25
C ALA A 455 1.38 -28.39 14.54
N LEU A 456 1.82 -28.59 13.30
CA LEU A 456 2.49 -27.56 12.51
C LEU A 456 1.65 -26.28 12.39
N GLN A 457 0.37 -26.44 12.06
CA GLN A 457 -0.51 -25.29 11.85
C GLN A 457 -0.79 -24.55 13.16
N ASN A 458 -1.02 -25.26 14.26
CA ASN A 458 -1.33 -24.68 15.57
C ASN A 458 -0.11 -23.99 16.17
N SER A 459 1.02 -24.70 16.25
CA SER A 459 2.25 -24.18 16.84
C SER A 459 2.78 -22.95 16.11
N LEU A 460 2.82 -22.98 14.78
CA LEU A 460 3.34 -21.85 14.01
C LEU A 460 2.47 -20.60 14.17
N ASN A 461 1.14 -20.74 14.15
CA ASN A 461 0.26 -19.60 14.34
C ASN A 461 0.30 -19.08 15.79
N LYS A 462 0.38 -19.97 16.79
CA LYS A 462 0.51 -19.63 18.21
C LYS A 462 1.81 -18.85 18.46
N LEU A 463 2.95 -19.36 18.02
CA LEU A 463 4.26 -18.71 18.15
C LEU A 463 4.32 -17.39 17.40
N GLN A 464 3.78 -17.34 16.19
CA GLN A 464 3.70 -16.09 15.43
C GLN A 464 2.79 -15.07 16.14
N PHE A 465 1.68 -15.51 16.74
CA PHE A 465 0.78 -14.64 17.51
C PHE A 465 1.50 -14.05 18.72
N ILE A 466 2.18 -14.87 19.51
CA ILE A 466 2.97 -14.44 20.67
C ILE A 466 4.01 -13.39 20.24
N ARG A 467 4.88 -13.71 19.29
CA ARG A 467 5.99 -12.83 18.86
C ARG A 467 5.50 -11.53 18.21
N LYS A 468 4.43 -11.60 17.41
CA LYS A 468 3.96 -10.46 16.59
C LYS A 468 2.93 -9.57 17.28
N HIS A 469 2.18 -10.09 18.24
CA HIS A 469 1.09 -9.35 18.88
C HIS A 469 1.33 -9.11 20.36
N ILE A 470 1.76 -10.13 21.11
CA ILE A 470 1.92 -10.02 22.57
C ILE A 470 3.26 -9.36 22.90
N LEU A 471 4.36 -9.90 22.37
CA LEU A 471 5.73 -9.48 22.70
C LEU A 471 6.30 -8.40 21.77
N LYS A 472 5.54 -7.99 20.76
CA LYS A 472 5.99 -6.98 19.80
C LYS A 472 6.25 -5.63 20.49
N ASN A 473 7.20 -4.87 19.97
CA ASN A 473 7.59 -3.53 20.47
C ASN A 473 8.01 -3.54 21.96
N GLY A 474 8.68 -4.60 22.43
CA GLY A 474 9.04 -4.72 23.85
C GLY A 474 7.83 -5.01 24.74
N SER A 475 6.90 -5.83 24.23
CA SER A 475 5.70 -6.26 24.95
C SER A 475 4.74 -5.12 25.33
N GLU A 476 4.65 -4.06 24.52
CA GLU A 476 3.76 -2.90 24.75
C GLU A 476 2.30 -3.32 24.95
N PHE A 477 1.82 -4.26 24.13
CA PHE A 477 0.46 -4.78 24.23
C PHE A 477 0.24 -5.58 25.52
N PHE A 478 1.20 -6.42 25.90
CA PHE A 478 1.19 -7.12 27.18
C PHE A 478 1.13 -6.15 28.36
N ASN A 479 2.03 -5.15 28.38
CA ASN A 479 2.12 -4.17 29.46
C ASN A 479 0.83 -3.34 29.61
N THR A 480 0.21 -2.98 28.48
CA THR A 480 -1.03 -2.19 28.47
C THR A 480 -2.21 -2.95 29.07
N GLU A 481 -2.29 -4.26 28.81
CA GLU A 481 -3.41 -5.10 29.25
C GLU A 481 -3.09 -5.92 30.51
N LEU A 482 -1.88 -5.78 31.07
CA LEU A 482 -1.44 -6.47 32.29
C LEU A 482 -2.43 -6.30 33.47
N PRO A 483 -2.96 -5.11 33.78
CA PRO A 483 -3.94 -4.97 34.87
C PRO A 483 -5.22 -5.78 34.65
N ALA A 484 -5.64 -5.97 33.39
CA ALA A 484 -6.79 -6.81 33.07
C ALA A 484 -6.47 -8.30 33.22
N LEU A 485 -5.24 -8.70 32.88
CA LEU A 485 -4.76 -10.07 33.04
C LEU A 485 -4.62 -10.44 34.53
N GLU A 486 -4.08 -9.55 35.35
CA GLU A 486 -3.96 -9.73 36.80
C GLU A 486 -5.33 -9.96 37.44
N LYS A 487 -6.31 -9.10 37.12
CA LYS A 487 -7.68 -9.25 37.61
C LYS A 487 -8.33 -10.56 37.16
N ALA A 488 -8.07 -11.00 35.94
CA ALA A 488 -8.59 -12.28 35.43
C ALA A 488 -7.93 -13.47 36.15
N THR A 489 -6.63 -13.38 36.41
CA THR A 489 -5.85 -14.41 37.11
C THR A 489 -6.24 -14.52 38.58
N GLU A 490 -6.41 -13.40 39.29
CA GLU A 490 -6.93 -13.38 40.67
C GLU A 490 -8.29 -14.08 40.80
N LYS A 491 -9.13 -13.96 39.77
CA LYS A 491 -10.42 -14.63 39.74
C LYS A 491 -10.27 -16.15 39.65
N ILE A 492 -9.38 -16.63 38.77
CA ILE A 492 -9.07 -18.06 38.61
C ILE A 492 -8.54 -18.65 39.93
N VAL A 493 -7.63 -17.93 40.59
CA VAL A 493 -7.06 -18.30 41.90
C VAL A 493 -8.16 -18.40 42.96
N LYS A 494 -9.04 -17.39 43.06
CA LYS A 494 -10.16 -17.38 44.03
C LYS A 494 -11.19 -18.49 43.79
N GLU A 495 -11.42 -18.86 42.54
CA GLU A 495 -12.32 -19.95 42.16
C GLU A 495 -11.71 -21.33 42.43
N GLY A 496 -10.40 -21.42 42.70
CA GLY A 496 -9.70 -22.68 42.96
C GLY A 496 -9.70 -23.64 41.78
N SER A 497 -9.89 -23.10 40.57
CA SER A 497 -10.06 -23.90 39.35
C SER A 497 -8.76 -24.53 38.83
N GLU A 498 -7.61 -23.95 39.17
CA GLU A 498 -6.28 -24.44 38.81
C GLU A 498 -5.42 -24.57 40.08
N THR A 499 -5.09 -25.81 40.48
CA THR A 499 -4.39 -26.07 41.76
C THR A 499 -2.92 -25.65 41.78
N TRP A 500 -2.30 -25.53 40.61
CA TRP A 500 -0.90 -25.11 40.45
C TRP A 500 -0.74 -23.58 40.47
N LEU A 501 -1.82 -22.83 40.27
CA LEU A 501 -1.82 -21.37 40.21
C LEU A 501 -2.06 -20.79 41.62
N THR A 502 -0.98 -20.43 42.31
CA THR A 502 -1.01 -19.95 43.71
C THR A 502 -1.05 -18.42 43.81
N GLU A 503 -1.23 -17.88 45.03
CA GLU A 503 -1.14 -16.44 45.31
C GLU A 503 0.26 -15.86 45.03
N ASP A 504 1.30 -16.70 44.97
CA ASP A 504 2.66 -16.29 44.61
C ASP A 504 2.83 -16.08 43.09
N TRP A 505 1.78 -16.35 42.29
CA TRP A 505 1.85 -16.19 40.85
C TRP A 505 1.75 -14.72 40.42
N LYS A 506 2.85 -14.19 39.87
CA LYS A 506 2.94 -12.81 39.40
C LYS A 506 2.86 -12.76 37.88
N CYS A 507 1.79 -12.16 37.34
CA CYS A 507 1.56 -12.12 35.89
C CYS A 507 2.68 -11.38 35.14
N ASP A 508 3.21 -10.30 35.72
CA ASP A 508 4.28 -9.49 35.13
C ASP A 508 5.63 -10.23 35.04
N ILE A 509 5.86 -11.23 35.89
CA ILE A 509 7.06 -12.07 35.94
C ILE A 509 6.81 -13.41 35.23
N HIS A 510 5.87 -14.22 35.71
CA HIS A 510 5.71 -15.61 35.30
C HIS A 510 5.00 -15.76 33.95
N ASP A 511 3.91 -15.01 33.70
CA ASP A 511 3.24 -15.07 32.39
C ASP A 511 4.12 -14.44 31.30
N ARG A 512 4.81 -13.33 31.61
CA ARG A 512 5.81 -12.74 30.73
C ARG A 512 6.97 -13.70 30.47
N GLY A 513 7.46 -14.34 31.54
CA GLY A 513 8.52 -15.34 31.51
C GLY A 513 8.18 -16.53 30.63
N LEU A 514 6.99 -17.11 30.80
CA LEU A 514 6.43 -18.19 29.98
C LEU A 514 6.38 -17.81 28.50
N LEU A 515 5.85 -16.61 28.19
CA LEU A 515 5.76 -16.13 26.81
C LEU A 515 7.14 -15.93 26.18
N ASN A 516 8.10 -15.38 26.93
CA ASN A 516 9.48 -15.19 26.46
C ASN A 516 10.20 -16.54 26.30
N ALA A 517 10.06 -17.46 27.24
CA ALA A 517 10.66 -18.80 27.20
C ALA A 517 10.28 -19.54 25.92
N VAL A 518 8.99 -19.53 25.58
CA VAL A 518 8.46 -20.14 24.37
C VAL A 518 8.88 -19.37 23.11
N ALA A 519 8.92 -18.04 23.17
CA ALA A 519 9.36 -17.22 22.05
C ALA A 519 10.84 -17.44 21.69
N ASP A 520 11.70 -17.62 22.69
CA ASP A 520 13.16 -17.76 22.56
C ASP A 520 13.61 -19.19 22.25
N ASN A 521 12.92 -20.20 22.81
CA ASN A 521 13.38 -21.58 22.79
C ASN A 521 12.44 -22.55 22.07
N GLY A 522 11.16 -22.22 21.86
CA GLY A 522 10.15 -23.11 21.28
C GLY A 522 9.21 -23.73 22.32
N LEU A 523 8.27 -24.54 21.86
CA LEU A 523 7.22 -25.13 22.71
C LEU A 523 7.74 -26.28 23.58
N THR A 524 8.70 -27.07 23.10
CA THR A 524 9.31 -28.18 23.85
C THR A 524 10.06 -27.69 25.10
N PHE A 525 10.47 -26.42 25.13
CA PHE A 525 11.12 -25.82 26.28
C PHE A 525 10.21 -25.74 27.52
N LEU A 526 8.89 -25.88 27.35
CA LEU A 526 7.95 -25.97 28.49
C LEU A 526 8.30 -27.11 29.46
N HIS A 527 8.95 -28.20 28.99
CA HIS A 527 9.45 -29.26 29.86
C HIS A 527 10.55 -28.78 30.84
N ASN A 528 11.26 -27.71 30.51
CA ASN A 528 12.39 -27.16 31.28
C ASN A 528 12.04 -25.83 31.98
N LEU A 529 10.75 -25.50 32.06
CA LEU A 529 10.30 -24.23 32.62
C LEU A 529 10.26 -24.23 34.16
N SER A 530 9.95 -25.38 34.75
CA SER A 530 9.88 -25.54 36.22
C SER A 530 11.20 -25.15 36.87
N GLU A 531 11.15 -24.36 37.95
CA GLU A 531 12.31 -23.86 38.70
C GLU A 531 13.33 -23.04 37.88
N ASN A 532 12.96 -22.55 36.70
CA ASN A 532 13.87 -21.84 35.81
C ASN A 532 14.02 -20.35 36.18
N PRO A 533 15.19 -19.90 36.67
CA PRO A 533 15.36 -18.52 37.13
C PRO A 533 15.41 -17.51 35.97
N ASP A 534 15.90 -17.91 34.79
CA ASP A 534 16.10 -17.03 33.64
C ASP A 534 14.77 -16.49 33.10
N TYR A 535 13.70 -17.28 33.27
CA TYR A 535 12.34 -16.91 32.88
C TYR A 535 11.42 -16.63 34.08
N GLY A 536 11.97 -16.41 35.28
CA GLY A 536 11.21 -15.97 36.45
C GLY A 536 10.50 -17.07 37.25
N PHE A 537 10.75 -18.35 36.95
CA PHE A 537 10.12 -19.51 37.59
C PHE A 537 10.90 -20.04 38.82
N ALA A 538 11.82 -19.26 39.39
CA ALA A 538 12.54 -19.67 40.59
C ALA A 538 11.57 -19.90 41.77
N GLY A 539 11.55 -21.11 42.31
CA GLY A 539 10.62 -21.54 43.37
C GLY A 539 9.20 -21.85 42.89
N ILE A 540 8.97 -21.92 41.57
CA ILE A 540 7.69 -22.29 40.96
C ILE A 540 7.82 -23.65 40.32
N ASN A 541 7.02 -24.61 40.81
CA ASN A 541 6.93 -25.93 40.24
C ASN A 541 5.69 -26.05 39.36
N ILE A 542 5.91 -26.21 38.04
CA ILE A 542 4.85 -26.33 37.03
C ILE A 542 5.22 -27.45 36.06
N ASN A 543 4.27 -28.33 35.74
CA ASN A 543 4.49 -29.38 34.75
C ASN A 543 4.19 -28.90 33.31
N TYR A 544 4.52 -29.73 32.32
CA TYR A 544 4.32 -29.38 30.91
C TYR A 544 2.85 -29.08 30.56
N GLU A 545 1.91 -29.92 31.02
CA GLU A 545 0.48 -29.77 30.69
C GLU A 545 -0.10 -28.49 31.30
N GLU A 546 0.33 -28.15 32.52
CA GLU A 546 -0.04 -26.91 33.22
C GLU A 546 0.52 -25.68 32.50
N ALA A 547 1.79 -25.71 32.12
CA ALA A 547 2.45 -24.61 31.42
C ALA A 547 1.87 -24.41 30.00
N GLU A 548 1.58 -25.50 29.28
CA GLU A 548 0.90 -25.46 27.98
C GLU A 548 -0.53 -24.92 28.12
N GLY A 549 -1.27 -25.38 29.13
CA GLY A 549 -2.61 -24.88 29.45
C GLY A 549 -2.60 -23.38 29.72
N ARG A 550 -1.66 -22.89 30.53
CA ARG A 550 -1.51 -21.46 30.81
C ARG A 550 -1.12 -20.67 29.57
N LEU A 551 -0.20 -21.19 28.74
CA LEU A 551 0.19 -20.56 27.48
C LEU A 551 -1.02 -20.41 26.54
N GLN A 552 -1.84 -21.45 26.44
CA GLN A 552 -3.08 -21.43 25.64
C GLN A 552 -4.04 -20.36 26.16
N TYR A 553 -4.27 -20.32 27.48
CA TYR A 553 -5.11 -19.30 28.13
C TYR A 553 -4.62 -17.88 27.80
N LEU A 554 -3.33 -17.60 27.94
CA LEU A 554 -2.75 -16.28 27.65
C LEU A 554 -2.99 -15.90 26.18
N CYS A 555 -2.75 -16.81 25.25
CA CYS A 555 -2.97 -16.55 23.83
C CYS A 555 -4.45 -16.22 23.55
N GLU A 556 -5.40 -16.93 24.17
CA GLU A 556 -6.83 -16.66 24.04
C GLU A 556 -7.26 -15.34 24.68
N PHE A 557 -6.74 -15.04 25.88
CA PHE A 557 -6.97 -13.78 26.58
C PHE A 557 -6.58 -12.59 25.70
N PHE A 558 -5.35 -12.56 25.20
CA PHE A 558 -4.86 -11.48 24.33
C PHE A 558 -5.57 -11.44 22.97
N ARG A 559 -5.94 -12.59 22.40
CA ARG A 559 -6.72 -12.67 21.15
C ARG A 559 -8.10 -12.05 21.33
N SER A 560 -8.77 -12.32 22.44
CA SER A 560 -10.11 -11.78 22.73
C SER A 560 -10.10 -10.25 22.79
N ILE A 561 -9.09 -9.66 23.44
CA ILE A 561 -8.89 -8.22 23.53
C ILE A 561 -8.60 -7.63 22.14
N SER A 562 -7.70 -8.25 21.38
CA SER A 562 -7.39 -7.81 20.01
C SER A 562 -8.63 -7.78 19.12
N ASN A 563 -9.49 -8.81 19.22
CA ASN A 563 -10.75 -8.88 18.48
C ASN A 563 -11.76 -7.80 18.91
N LEU A 564 -11.86 -7.51 20.21
CA LEU A 564 -12.68 -6.42 20.75
C LEU A 564 -12.18 -5.04 20.31
N GLN A 565 -10.86 -4.83 20.24
CA GLN A 565 -10.29 -3.59 19.69
C GLN A 565 -10.58 -3.45 18.18
N LYS A 566 -10.52 -4.55 17.42
CA LYS A 566 -10.91 -4.59 15.99
C LYS A 566 -12.39 -4.29 15.79
N SER A 567 -13.29 -4.77 16.66
CA SER A 567 -14.74 -4.48 16.56
C SER A 567 -15.07 -3.02 16.88
N LYS A 568 -14.42 -2.41 17.88
CA LYS A 568 -14.57 -0.97 18.21
C LYS A 568 -14.05 -0.01 17.12
N LYS A 569 -13.19 -0.50 16.21
CA LYS A 569 -12.74 0.25 15.01
C LYS A 569 -13.63 0.02 13.78
N LYS A 570 -14.59 -0.91 13.80
CA LYS A 570 -15.55 -1.17 12.71
C LYS A 570 -16.73 -0.20 12.74
N ARG A 571 -16.53 1.05 12.29
CA ARG A 571 -17.62 1.74 11.56
C ARG A 571 -17.46 1.41 10.07
N ALA A 572 -18.58 1.30 9.37
CA ALA A 572 -18.60 1.19 7.91
C ALA A 572 -17.72 2.31 7.29
N PRO A 573 -17.18 2.13 6.06
CA PRO A 573 -16.57 3.26 5.36
C PRO A 573 -17.57 4.41 5.37
N GLU A 574 -17.21 5.51 6.02
CA GLU A 574 -18.08 6.69 6.15
C GLU A 574 -18.57 7.09 4.76
N GLU A 575 -19.89 7.13 4.59
CA GLU A 575 -20.52 7.59 3.36
C GLU A 575 -20.04 9.01 3.07
N LEU A 576 -19.63 9.27 1.82
CA LEU A 576 -19.42 10.63 1.34
C LEU A 576 -20.79 11.31 1.34
N THR A 577 -21.06 12.15 2.34
CA THR A 577 -22.26 12.98 2.35
C THR A 577 -22.00 14.25 1.54
N PHE A 578 -22.92 14.52 0.63
CA PHE A 578 -22.90 15.70 -0.24
C PHE A 578 -23.91 16.71 0.29
N ASP A 579 -23.60 17.99 0.18
CA ASP A 579 -24.61 19.02 0.41
C ASP A 579 -25.61 19.12 -0.76
N GLU A 580 -26.62 19.95 -0.57
CA GLU A 580 -27.67 20.28 -1.53
C GLU A 580 -27.14 20.86 -2.86
N ASN A 581 -25.85 21.22 -2.92
CA ASN A 581 -25.15 21.73 -4.10
C ASN A 581 -24.16 20.73 -4.72
N GLY A 582 -24.09 19.50 -4.21
CA GLY A 582 -23.24 18.43 -4.75
C GLY A 582 -21.75 18.58 -4.43
N GLN A 583 -21.36 19.40 -3.45
CA GLN A 583 -19.99 19.49 -2.97
C GLN A 583 -19.71 18.40 -1.93
N ILE A 584 -18.48 17.87 -1.94
CA ILE A 584 -18.01 16.91 -0.94
C ILE A 584 -17.87 17.66 0.38
N GLN A 585 -18.72 17.38 1.37
CA GLN A 585 -18.35 17.69 2.74
C GLN A 585 -17.20 16.76 3.12
N ALA A 586 -15.99 17.32 3.24
CA ALA A 586 -14.93 16.61 3.93
C ALA A 586 -15.47 16.27 5.32
N PRO A 587 -15.41 15.01 5.78
CA PRO A 587 -15.72 14.73 7.17
C PRO A 587 -14.75 15.57 7.98
N THR A 588 -15.27 16.48 8.81
CA THR A 588 -14.54 17.01 9.94
C THR A 588 -14.24 15.81 10.82
N LYS A 589 -13.15 15.11 10.51
CA LYS A 589 -12.62 14.07 11.36
C LYS A 589 -12.38 14.74 12.71
N LYS A 590 -13.26 14.50 13.67
CA LYS A 590 -12.83 14.43 15.06
C LYS A 590 -11.83 13.28 15.08
N ILE A 591 -10.55 13.63 14.94
CA ILE A 591 -9.44 12.74 15.21
C ILE A 591 -9.78 12.07 16.54
N LYS A 592 -9.93 10.74 16.55
CA LYS A 592 -10.00 9.98 17.79
C LYS A 592 -8.70 10.31 18.52
N LEU A 593 -8.78 11.17 19.53
CA LEU A 593 -7.66 11.56 20.36
C LEU A 593 -7.06 10.28 20.94
N SER A 594 -5.87 9.90 20.48
CA SER A 594 -4.93 9.24 21.38
C SER A 594 -4.81 10.15 22.59
N LYS A 595 -5.02 9.63 23.80
CA LYS A 595 -4.72 10.35 25.04
C LYS A 595 -3.20 10.43 25.22
N PHE A 596 -2.48 10.96 24.25
CA PHE A 596 -1.11 11.40 24.45
C PHE A 596 -1.21 12.72 25.22
N ILE A 597 -1.03 12.63 26.54
CA ILE A 597 -1.05 13.79 27.43
C ILE A 597 0.34 14.41 27.35
N ILE A 598 0.41 15.61 26.78
CA ILE A 598 1.64 16.39 26.73
C ILE A 598 1.86 16.95 28.14
N PRO A 599 3.00 16.70 28.79
CA PRO A 599 3.31 17.31 30.06
C PRO A 599 3.44 18.82 29.85
N LYS A 600 2.62 19.59 30.56
CA LYS A 600 2.67 21.05 30.58
C LYS A 600 2.95 21.53 31.99
N ASP A 601 3.67 22.63 32.13
CA ASP A 601 3.88 23.28 33.42
C ASP A 601 2.64 24.08 33.86
N GLU A 602 2.73 24.76 35.01
CA GLU A 602 1.63 25.52 35.62
C GLU A 602 1.23 26.73 34.74
N GLU A 603 2.14 27.19 33.88
CA GLU A 603 1.98 28.26 32.91
C GLU A 603 1.40 27.78 31.56
N GLY A 604 1.30 26.45 31.36
CA GLY A 604 0.74 25.84 30.16
C GLY A 604 1.73 25.61 29.02
N GLU A 605 3.02 25.82 29.27
CA GLU A 605 4.13 25.59 28.35
C GLU A 605 4.53 24.11 28.34
N VAL A 606 5.09 23.66 27.23
CA VAL A 606 5.43 22.24 27.03
C VAL A 606 6.73 21.88 27.75
N ILE A 607 6.71 20.83 28.58
CA ILE A 607 7.90 20.32 29.26
C ILE A 607 8.66 19.37 28.32
N TYR A 608 9.93 19.68 28.08
CA TYR A 608 10.87 18.83 27.36
C TYR A 608 11.74 18.01 28.34
N PRO A 609 12.22 16.82 27.94
CA PRO A 609 12.02 16.15 26.65
C PRO A 609 10.66 15.44 26.54
N ILE A 610 10.03 15.50 25.36
CA ILE A 610 8.76 14.82 25.07
C ILE A 610 9.08 13.44 24.47
N VAL A 611 8.88 12.38 25.24
CA VAL A 611 9.03 11.00 24.73
C VAL A 611 7.80 10.64 23.91
N ILE A 612 7.96 10.52 22.58
CA ILE A 612 6.87 10.20 21.65
C ILE A 612 6.69 8.68 21.56
N ASN A 613 7.81 7.94 21.47
CA ASN A 613 7.87 6.47 21.51
C ASN A 613 9.31 6.03 21.87
N ASN A 614 9.54 4.72 22.01
CA ASN A 614 10.85 4.15 22.40
C ASN A 614 12.03 4.54 21.49
N SER A 615 11.76 5.00 20.27
CA SER A 615 12.81 5.40 19.31
C SER A 615 12.84 6.88 19.00
N LEU A 616 11.90 7.69 19.51
CA LEU A 616 11.75 9.11 19.17
C LEU A 616 11.44 9.95 20.40
N THR A 617 12.31 10.90 20.67
CA THR A 617 12.16 11.89 21.74
C THR A 617 12.30 13.29 21.16
N ILE A 618 11.38 14.21 21.46
CA ILE A 618 11.49 15.61 21.05
C ILE A 618 12.19 16.40 22.15
N LEU A 619 13.24 17.12 21.79
CA LEU A 619 13.98 18.01 22.69
C LEU A 619 13.56 19.47 22.53
N ASN A 620 13.09 19.85 21.35
CA ASN A 620 12.59 21.19 21.06
C ASN A 620 11.69 21.15 19.81
N LEU A 621 10.49 21.75 19.85
CA LEU A 621 9.60 21.83 18.69
C LEU A 621 9.96 22.95 17.70
N GLY A 622 10.80 23.90 18.11
CA GLY A 622 11.27 25.01 17.28
C GLY A 622 10.24 26.13 17.08
N LEU A 623 10.56 27.05 16.17
CA LEU A 623 9.79 28.23 15.81
C LEU A 623 9.34 28.16 14.36
N ILE A 624 8.06 28.42 14.11
CA ILE A 624 7.52 28.45 12.75
C ILE A 624 7.87 29.77 12.08
N ASP A 625 8.48 29.69 10.89
CA ASP A 625 8.65 30.81 10.00
C ASP A 625 7.58 30.77 8.90
N ALA A 626 6.60 31.67 9.01
CA ALA A 626 5.50 31.79 8.06
C ALA A 626 5.83 32.73 6.88
N ASP A 627 6.91 33.49 6.96
CA ASP A 627 7.27 34.50 5.95
C ASP A 627 8.11 33.87 4.83
N ARG A 628 8.93 32.87 5.15
CA ARG A 628 9.83 32.21 4.20
C ARG A 628 9.22 30.92 3.64
N PRO A 629 8.80 30.87 2.36
CA PRO A 629 8.04 29.76 1.79
C PRO A 629 8.81 28.43 1.70
N ALA A 630 10.14 28.43 1.85
CA ALA A 630 10.94 27.21 1.85
C ALA A 630 10.91 26.46 3.19
N TYR A 631 10.43 27.07 4.27
CA TYR A 631 10.29 26.45 5.60
C TYR A 631 8.97 25.70 5.77
N HIS A 632 8.09 25.73 4.77
CA HIS A 632 6.86 24.97 4.77
C HIS A 632 6.49 24.48 3.36
N SER A 633 5.68 23.44 3.30
CA SER A 633 5.09 22.89 2.08
C SER A 633 3.64 22.52 2.38
N GLY A 634 2.81 22.28 1.36
CA GLY A 634 1.40 21.90 1.57
C GLY A 634 1.16 20.61 2.38
N ARG A 635 2.21 19.95 2.87
CA ARG A 635 2.14 18.75 3.74
C ARG A 635 3.10 18.76 4.95
N ASN A 636 4.08 19.67 5.04
CA ASN A 636 5.09 19.68 6.11
C ASN A 636 5.44 21.11 6.52
N ILE A 637 5.68 21.33 7.82
CA ILE A 637 6.28 22.55 8.38
C ILE A 637 7.66 22.17 8.94
N PHE A 638 8.67 23.01 8.73
CA PHE A 638 10.04 22.80 9.19
C PHE A 638 10.42 23.90 10.20
N PRO A 639 10.09 23.74 11.50
CA PRO A 639 10.36 24.77 12.50
C PRO A 639 11.86 24.97 12.72
N ILE A 640 12.29 26.22 12.79
CA ILE A 640 13.66 26.61 13.08
C ILE A 640 13.98 26.27 14.54
N GLY A 641 15.07 25.55 14.78
CA GLY A 641 15.46 25.10 16.11
C GLY A 641 14.75 23.82 16.57
N PHE A 642 13.99 23.15 15.70
CA PHE A 642 13.45 21.82 16.01
C PHE A 642 14.58 20.84 16.32
N LYS A 643 14.45 20.07 17.41
CA LYS A 643 15.41 19.06 17.86
C LYS A 643 14.70 17.78 18.27
N SER A 644 15.16 16.64 17.77
CA SER A 644 14.70 15.32 18.20
C SER A 644 15.85 14.32 18.32
N ILE A 645 15.71 13.34 19.20
CA ILE A 645 16.59 12.17 19.28
C ILE A 645 15.87 11.02 18.58
N ARG A 646 16.54 10.41 17.61
CA ARG A 646 16.08 9.20 16.91
C ARG A 646 17.03 8.05 17.17
N GLU A 647 16.51 6.94 17.66
CA GLU A 647 17.30 5.71 17.81
C GLU A 647 17.28 4.88 16.50
N HIS A 648 18.46 4.49 16.02
CA HIS A 648 18.63 3.72 14.78
C HIS A 648 19.89 2.84 14.84
N SER A 649 20.10 1.97 13.85
CA SER A 649 21.34 1.17 13.71
C SER A 649 22.59 2.07 13.73
N SER A 650 23.63 1.61 14.42
CA SER A 650 24.90 2.31 14.52
C SER A 650 25.59 2.40 13.16
N MET A 651 26.05 3.61 12.82
CA MET A 651 26.85 3.86 11.62
C MET A 651 28.35 3.60 11.83
N PHE A 652 28.73 3.11 13.02
CA PHE A 652 30.11 2.78 13.37
C PHE A 652 30.32 1.28 13.62
N LYS A 653 29.30 0.58 14.13
CA LYS A 653 29.39 -0.83 14.51
C LYS A 653 28.20 -1.63 13.98
N ALA A 654 28.48 -2.77 13.34
CA ALA A 654 27.44 -3.66 12.85
C ALA A 654 26.63 -4.25 14.02
N LYS A 655 25.32 -4.45 13.81
CA LYS A 655 24.36 -5.04 14.79
C LYS A 655 24.14 -4.25 16.09
N GLU A 656 24.79 -3.12 16.30
CA GLU A 656 24.53 -2.22 17.44
C GLU A 656 23.54 -1.10 17.06
N ARG A 657 22.91 -0.48 18.08
CA ARG A 657 22.05 0.70 17.94
C ARG A 657 22.73 1.92 18.54
N MET A 658 22.35 3.09 18.06
CA MET A 658 22.78 4.37 18.62
C MET A 658 21.69 5.43 18.46
N GLN A 659 21.84 6.51 19.24
CA GLN A 659 20.99 7.68 19.14
C GLN A 659 21.55 8.65 18.10
N TYR A 660 20.66 9.39 17.45
CA TYR A 660 20.99 10.43 16.48
C TYR A 660 20.20 11.69 16.83
N LEU A 661 20.92 12.79 17.09
CA LEU A 661 20.33 14.11 17.28
C LEU A 661 19.99 14.70 15.91
N CYS A 662 18.71 14.89 15.64
CA CYS A 662 18.19 15.54 14.43
C CYS A 662 17.86 16.99 14.75
N GLU A 663 18.36 17.93 13.95
CA GLU A 663 18.15 19.36 14.13
C GLU A 663 17.71 20.04 12.82
N ILE A 664 16.78 20.99 12.91
CA ILE A 664 16.44 21.92 11.82
C ILE A 664 17.02 23.28 12.19
N LEU A 665 17.90 23.81 11.34
CA LEU A 665 18.61 25.07 11.54
C LEU A 665 18.08 26.15 10.59
N ASP A 666 18.25 27.41 10.96
CA ASP A 666 18.02 28.53 10.04
C ASP A 666 19.14 28.55 8.98
N GLY A 667 18.78 28.22 7.74
CA GLY A 667 19.67 28.26 6.58
C GLY A 667 19.50 29.52 5.72
N GLY A 668 18.89 30.58 6.26
CA GLY A 668 18.55 31.78 5.52
C GLY A 668 17.35 31.55 4.62
N VAL A 669 17.56 31.41 3.30
CA VAL A 669 16.46 31.30 2.31
C VAL A 669 15.70 29.97 2.44
N LYS A 670 16.34 28.89 2.88
CA LYS A 670 15.77 27.55 3.04
C LYS A 670 16.32 26.87 4.31
N PRO A 671 15.58 25.94 4.94
CA PRO A 671 16.07 25.25 6.14
C PRO A 671 17.32 24.41 5.87
N LEU A 672 18.17 24.27 6.89
CA LEU A 672 19.26 23.31 6.91
C LEU A 672 18.94 22.18 7.87
N PHE A 673 19.29 20.95 7.49
CA PHE A 673 19.00 19.76 8.28
C PHE A 673 20.32 19.16 8.74
N LYS A 674 20.47 18.96 10.05
CA LYS A 674 21.66 18.38 10.67
C LYS A 674 21.25 17.08 11.39
N VAL A 675 22.05 16.03 11.21
CA VAL A 675 21.93 14.80 12.01
C VAL A 675 23.29 14.46 12.60
N THR A 676 23.38 14.41 13.92
CA THR A 676 24.61 14.12 14.66
C THR A 676 24.47 12.78 15.39
N PRO A 677 25.32 11.78 15.10
CA PRO A 677 25.34 10.56 15.89
C PRO A 677 25.72 10.86 17.35
N MET A 678 25.12 10.14 18.29
CA MET A 678 25.34 10.31 19.73
C MET A 678 26.02 9.08 20.33
N GLN A 679 26.94 9.30 21.25
CA GLN A 679 27.63 8.26 22.02
C GLN A 679 27.62 8.66 23.49
N ASP A 680 27.24 7.73 24.37
CA ASP A 680 27.15 7.95 25.82
C ASP A 680 26.31 9.18 26.22
N GLY A 681 25.27 9.48 25.43
CA GLY A 681 24.36 10.62 25.64
C GLY A 681 24.81 11.95 25.01
N GLU A 682 26.03 12.02 24.47
CA GLU A 682 26.61 13.25 23.92
C GLU A 682 26.68 13.23 22.38
N PRO A 683 26.39 14.35 21.68
CA PRO A 683 26.54 14.44 20.22
C PRO A 683 28.01 14.44 19.78
N LEU A 684 28.34 13.58 18.82
CA LEU A 684 29.65 13.55 18.15
C LEU A 684 29.70 14.58 17.03
N GLU A 685 29.97 15.85 17.39
CA GLU A 685 29.89 16.99 16.44
C GLU A 685 30.84 16.89 15.24
N ASP A 686 31.98 16.20 15.39
CA ASP A 686 32.91 15.91 14.29
C ASP A 686 32.30 14.99 13.22
N GLN A 687 31.24 14.25 13.57
CA GLN A 687 30.51 13.33 12.69
C GLN A 687 29.15 13.89 12.26
N ALA A 688 28.88 15.17 12.49
CA ALA A 688 27.62 15.81 12.11
C ALA A 688 27.38 15.80 10.58
N ILE A 689 26.18 15.42 10.18
CA ILE A 689 25.77 15.34 8.78
C ILE A 689 24.81 16.49 8.47
N LEU A 690 25.31 17.52 7.78
CA LEU A 690 24.52 18.67 7.34
C LEU A 690 24.10 18.54 5.87
N ARG A 691 22.81 18.67 5.56
CA ARG A 691 22.25 18.63 4.20
C ARG A 691 21.08 19.59 4.03
N GLU A 692 20.66 19.78 2.79
CA GLU A 692 19.52 20.62 2.40
C GLU A 692 18.15 19.92 2.52
N SER A 693 18.11 18.66 2.98
CA SER A 693 16.86 17.93 3.24
C SER A 693 17.03 16.85 4.31
N CYS A 694 15.94 16.55 5.05
CA CYS A 694 15.91 15.43 6.01
C CYS A 694 16.38 14.12 5.37
N THR A 695 15.90 13.84 4.15
CA THR A 695 16.22 12.60 3.42
C THR A 695 17.70 12.55 3.06
N GLY A 696 18.30 13.69 2.70
CA GLY A 696 19.72 13.80 2.41
C GLY A 696 20.59 13.36 3.59
N CYS A 697 20.26 13.76 4.82
CA CYS A 697 21.01 13.36 6.01
C CYS A 697 20.93 11.84 6.24
N TRP A 698 19.71 11.29 6.17
CA TRP A 698 19.47 9.87 6.48
C TRP A 698 19.96 8.91 5.40
N ILE A 699 20.11 9.34 4.14
CA ILE A 699 20.76 8.53 3.10
C ILE A 699 22.21 8.24 3.48
N VAL A 700 22.95 9.22 4.00
CA VAL A 700 24.36 9.05 4.39
C VAL A 700 24.49 8.00 5.50
N ILE A 701 23.63 8.09 6.52
CA ILE A 701 23.61 7.15 7.65
C ILE A 701 23.26 5.74 7.16
N CYS A 702 22.18 5.61 6.39
CA CYS A 702 21.74 4.31 5.88
C CYS A 702 22.75 3.65 4.92
N ASN A 703 23.49 4.42 4.14
CA ASN A 703 24.57 3.89 3.30
C ASN A 703 25.70 3.29 4.16
N LYS A 704 26.20 4.03 5.17
CA LYS A 704 27.22 3.54 6.10
C LYS A 704 26.76 2.28 6.85
N VAL A 705 25.50 2.25 7.29
CA VAL A 705 24.91 1.06 7.93
C VAL A 705 24.87 -0.13 6.98
N ASN A 706 24.48 0.06 5.71
CA ASN A 706 24.44 -1.03 4.72
C ASN A 706 25.82 -1.58 4.38
N GLU A 707 26.84 -0.70 4.29
CA GLU A 707 28.24 -1.09 4.09
C GLU A 707 28.74 -1.96 5.25
N LEU A 708 28.50 -1.52 6.49
CA LEU A 708 28.87 -2.28 7.70
C LEU A 708 28.15 -3.63 7.82
N GLN A 709 26.93 -3.73 7.29
CA GLN A 709 26.13 -4.96 7.31
C GLN A 709 26.34 -5.86 6.08
N GLN A 710 27.26 -5.51 5.16
CA GLN A 710 27.51 -6.24 3.91
C GLN A 710 26.22 -6.48 3.08
N SER A 711 25.32 -5.50 3.08
CA SER A 711 24.03 -5.57 2.41
C SER A 711 24.18 -5.47 0.88
N ARG A 712 23.52 -6.38 0.13
CA ARG A 712 23.55 -6.39 -1.36
C ARG A 712 22.61 -5.36 -2.02
N ARG A 713 22.08 -4.38 -1.28
CA ARG A 713 21.11 -3.40 -1.81
C ARG A 713 21.83 -2.23 -2.50
N SER A 714 21.62 -2.06 -3.81
CA SER A 714 22.24 -1.00 -4.61
C SER A 714 21.58 0.39 -4.49
N LYS A 715 20.40 0.49 -3.87
CA LYS A 715 19.68 1.75 -3.66
C LYS A 715 19.07 1.83 -2.26
N VAL A 716 19.27 2.97 -1.59
CA VAL A 716 18.68 3.27 -0.28
C VAL A 716 17.47 4.17 -0.47
N THR A 717 16.31 3.69 -0.02
CA THR A 717 15.08 4.48 0.07
C THR A 717 14.79 4.77 1.53
N VAL A 718 14.77 6.04 1.93
CA VAL A 718 14.50 6.46 3.31
C VAL A 718 13.50 7.62 3.33
N SER A 719 12.56 7.58 4.28
CA SER A 719 11.67 8.70 4.56
C SER A 719 12.33 9.61 5.59
N GLY A 720 13.07 10.64 5.14
CA GLY A 720 13.82 11.51 6.05
C GLY A 720 12.94 12.29 7.02
N THR A 721 11.77 12.76 6.58
CA THR A 721 10.83 13.51 7.44
C THR A 721 10.24 12.64 8.56
N ASP A 722 9.99 11.36 8.28
CA ASP A 722 9.62 10.37 9.30
C ASP A 722 10.77 10.13 10.29
N ARG A 723 12.00 10.06 9.79
CA ARG A 723 13.18 9.85 10.64
C ARG A 723 13.44 11.00 11.62
N PHE A 724 13.21 12.24 11.19
CA PHE A 724 13.24 13.43 12.06
C PHE A 724 12.06 13.47 13.06
N GLY A 725 11.01 12.66 12.84
CA GLY A 725 9.81 12.62 13.69
C GLY A 725 8.69 13.56 13.24
N LEU A 726 8.88 14.32 12.16
CA LEU A 726 7.93 15.34 11.67
C LEU A 726 6.63 14.74 11.10
N TRP A 727 6.59 13.44 10.81
CA TRP A 727 5.40 12.72 10.35
C TRP A 727 4.66 11.96 11.47
N ASP A 728 5.21 11.96 12.69
CA ASP A 728 4.51 11.35 13.82
C ASP A 728 3.23 12.16 14.12
N PRO A 729 2.04 11.53 14.21
CA PRO A 729 0.79 12.25 14.41
C PRO A 729 0.76 13.14 15.66
N ASN A 730 1.46 12.76 16.73
CA ASN A 730 1.54 13.56 17.96
C ASN A 730 2.46 14.77 17.77
N VAL A 731 3.56 14.61 17.04
CA VAL A 731 4.50 15.70 16.72
C VAL A 731 3.87 16.69 15.73
N VAL A 732 3.16 16.20 14.71
CA VAL A 732 2.39 17.06 13.78
C VAL A 732 1.39 17.92 14.53
N LYS A 733 0.66 17.33 15.48
CA LYS A 733 -0.29 18.07 16.31
C LYS A 733 0.41 19.16 17.12
N LEU A 734 1.52 18.83 17.77
CA LEU A 734 2.32 19.77 18.54
C LEU A 734 2.84 20.93 17.69
N ILE A 735 3.35 20.65 16.49
CA ILE A 735 3.80 21.69 15.55
C ILE A 735 2.62 22.57 15.08
N HIS A 736 1.44 21.99 14.86
CA HIS A 736 0.25 22.76 14.47
C HIS A 736 -0.32 23.64 15.59
N GLU A 737 0.06 23.38 16.85
CA GLU A 737 -0.29 24.22 18.01
C GLU A 737 0.74 25.35 18.26
N LEU A 738 1.86 25.38 17.52
CA LEU A 738 2.84 26.46 17.64
C LEU A 738 2.32 27.77 17.00
N PRO A 739 2.69 28.93 17.56
CA PRO A 739 2.37 30.22 16.97
C PRO A 739 2.84 30.33 15.51
N GLY A 740 1.96 30.79 14.61
CA GLY A 740 2.26 30.94 13.18
C GLY A 740 1.90 29.73 12.32
N ALA A 741 1.53 28.59 12.92
CA ALA A 741 1.02 27.44 12.17
C ALA A 741 -0.28 27.76 11.43
N GLU A 742 -1.19 28.51 12.06
CA GLU A 742 -2.49 28.87 11.48
C GLU A 742 -2.36 29.64 10.16
N ALA A 743 -1.35 30.51 10.03
CA ALA A 743 -1.09 31.30 8.82
C ALA A 743 -0.71 30.43 7.62
N ILE A 744 -0.03 29.30 7.87
CA ILE A 744 0.39 28.35 6.85
C ILE A 744 -0.74 27.38 6.50
N LEU A 745 -1.52 26.95 7.50
CA LEU A 745 -2.59 25.95 7.34
C LEU A 745 -3.87 26.49 6.70
N MET A 746 -4.17 27.79 6.86
CA MET A 746 -5.39 28.44 6.35
C MET A 746 -5.28 28.94 4.90
N GLY A 747 -4.11 28.82 4.26
CA GLY A 747 -3.90 29.15 2.84
C GLY A 747 -4.19 30.61 2.49
N LYS A 748 -3.18 31.48 2.59
CA LYS A 748 -3.17 32.73 1.82
C LYS A 748 -2.94 32.44 0.33
#